data_AF-A0A3C0CSI0-F1
#
_entry.id   AF-A0A3C0CSI0-F1
#
_cell.length_a   1.000
_cell.length_b   1.000
_cell.length_c   1.000
_cell.angle_alpha   90.00
_cell.angle_beta   90.00
_cell.angle_gamma   90.00
#
_symmetry.space_group_name_H-M   'P 1'
#
loop_
_entity.id
_entity.type
_entity.pdbx_description
1 polymer ?
#
loop_
_entity_poly.entity_id
_entity_poly.type
_entity_poly.pdbx_seq_one_letter_code
_entity_poly.pdbx_strand_id
1 'polypeptide(L)'
;MDMRGISLTISDTMFEKYWDYDKGWWEEFLTYFKGLDYNTILFWPLCEERTNYNDVFGQDRPREYFEWLLEKCHEHDLKVFYLVGPSLLPRMSKRMLQVPMSYMLHCYDTDESRKGYRDFLEKLKGCQENADVIVRGYLTTPYVIEQAKEIFHQIFPDGRFWATRKYSFEHFAGVEPTLDAPLYSKAADGNLVLWFQTCADFDPFRAVAPAHVSACLKGCREAGGRGFIMHPPHWWTFPKTSHRTDKNPGYKRDFLWYQSFSKYAKEEYKPADAARWSAELGRRFGRSGPADDLYQAVDAAGRFLPTVSDLFWYSVDFQYHPQTASVFDSFVGPEIYSAIRPRHHQYPSIAQSVAAAPESKEAAPQVKDLSNLHRRISDAIAQVNKDALNHEGEAFLSELQSLAKLSGFWASYARAIELTYRFVGTGDNHLAKKAVESYNEAAAAYTDVASTIEADYKGFTTGIWDIITTWSGVIPEMRKSLDSTCRMIEEFRHIPACMVGDLLDRNILWYRQLMEWPFHNNGVDCFHCHQVLPYTVKSGNFRPDGLRLLIVQKDMAPLLPFKEEVLSWVKSGGRLLLYDIERNYDPGFLPEPLQLDYFSNVHIHDGIYVNGEDHPLTGGFKERNLTFIPDSNGIRMGPCSTCYGPGWKVLAIVQEEMALGTPALLKDNPAALLVLPWGKGEIAFSGIRVPHIQLKAGYPPERAEINSTVLKIAANWFSWAGIKTR
;
A
#
# COMPACT_ATOMS: atom_id res chain seq x y z
N MET A 1 -21.63 -2.20 19.80
CA MET A 1 -20.94 -3.05 18.82
C MET A 1 -20.58 -4.36 19.48
N ASP A 2 -20.83 -5.46 18.77
CA ASP A 2 -20.77 -6.82 19.29
C ASP A 2 -19.34 -7.37 19.31
N MET A 3 -18.53 -6.98 18.33
CA MET A 3 -17.10 -7.28 18.27
C MET A 3 -16.29 -6.00 18.46
N ARG A 4 -15.42 -5.99 19.47
CA ARG A 4 -14.53 -4.89 19.83
C ARG A 4 -13.14 -5.47 19.97
N GLY A 5 -12.43 -5.47 18.85
CA GLY A 5 -11.20 -6.22 18.67
C GLY A 5 -9.95 -5.36 18.58
N ILE A 6 -8.85 -5.91 19.07
CA ILE A 6 -7.48 -5.47 18.75
C ILE A 6 -6.80 -6.56 17.92
N SER A 7 -6.05 -6.18 16.90
CA SER A 7 -5.18 -7.10 16.16
C SER A 7 -3.74 -6.91 16.59
N LEU A 8 -3.05 -8.01 16.81
CA LEU A 8 -1.65 -8.04 17.19
C LEU A 8 -0.88 -8.87 16.19
N THR A 9 0.26 -8.34 15.78
CA THR A 9 1.14 -9.03 14.86
C THR A 9 2.11 -9.91 15.64
N ILE A 10 2.12 -11.19 15.34
CA ILE A 10 3.06 -12.17 15.88
C ILE A 10 4.04 -12.49 14.74
N SER A 11 5.33 -12.20 14.92
CA SER A 11 6.34 -12.45 13.88
C SER A 11 7.43 -13.40 14.37
N ASP A 12 7.99 -14.20 13.46
CA ASP A 12 9.11 -15.09 13.80
C ASP A 12 10.39 -14.33 14.12
N THR A 13 10.58 -13.14 13.53
CA THR A 13 11.68 -12.23 13.88
C THR A 13 11.43 -11.48 15.21
N MET A 14 10.19 -11.49 15.72
CA MET A 14 9.80 -10.97 17.02
C MET A 14 9.85 -12.03 18.12
N PHE A 15 9.74 -13.32 17.80
CA PHE A 15 10.00 -14.41 18.75
C PHE A 15 11.45 -14.44 19.28
N GLU A 16 12.41 -13.76 18.62
CA GLU A 16 13.75 -13.53 19.15
C GLU A 16 13.82 -12.41 20.22
N LYS A 17 12.77 -11.58 20.35
CA LYS A 17 12.73 -10.42 21.24
C LYS A 17 11.71 -10.64 22.37
N TYR A 18 12.03 -11.48 23.36
CA TYR A 18 11.54 -11.61 24.76
C TYR A 18 10.10 -11.25 25.20
N TRP A 19 9.44 -10.20 24.69
CA TRP A 19 8.12 -9.75 25.14
C TRP A 19 7.01 -10.74 24.78
N ASP A 20 7.14 -11.43 23.65
CA ASP A 20 6.17 -12.43 23.22
C ASP A 20 5.99 -13.52 24.27
N TYR A 21 7.04 -13.85 25.03
CA TYR A 21 7.05 -14.87 26.10
C TYR A 21 6.93 -14.29 27.52
N ASP A 22 6.78 -12.98 27.66
CA ASP A 22 6.65 -12.32 28.97
C ASP A 22 5.21 -12.45 29.48
N LYS A 23 4.99 -13.47 30.31
CA LYS A 23 3.67 -13.74 30.90
C LYS A 23 3.11 -12.56 31.68
N GLY A 24 3.96 -11.82 32.40
CA GLY A 24 3.53 -10.67 33.20
C GLY A 24 3.08 -9.52 32.33
N TRP A 25 3.76 -9.29 31.20
CA TRP A 25 3.33 -8.32 30.21
C TRP A 25 1.96 -8.66 29.61
N TRP A 26 1.74 -9.93 29.24
CA TRP A 26 0.45 -10.37 28.68
C TRP A 26 -0.69 -10.29 29.69
N GLU A 27 -0.48 -10.69 30.95
CA GLU A 27 -1.51 -10.55 31.99
C GLU A 27 -1.91 -9.08 32.19
N GLU A 28 -0.93 -8.17 32.20
CA GLU A 28 -1.20 -6.74 32.26
C GLU A 28 -1.96 -6.24 31.02
N PHE A 29 -1.53 -6.66 29.83
CA PHE A 29 -2.15 -6.31 28.56
C PHE A 29 -3.62 -6.78 28.50
N LEU A 30 -3.89 -8.06 28.79
CA LEU A 30 -5.23 -8.63 28.76
C LEU A 30 -6.14 -7.97 29.82
N THR A 31 -5.61 -7.71 31.02
CA THR A 31 -6.33 -6.96 32.06
C THR A 31 -6.69 -5.55 31.60
N TYR A 32 -5.75 -4.84 30.96
CA TYR A 32 -5.99 -3.50 30.43
C TYR A 32 -7.12 -3.50 29.39
N PHE A 33 -7.05 -4.39 28.39
CA PHE A 33 -8.06 -4.46 27.34
C PHE A 33 -9.42 -4.96 27.85
N LYS A 34 -9.45 -5.87 28.83
CA LYS A 34 -10.69 -6.25 29.52
C LYS A 34 -11.29 -5.09 30.29
N GLY A 35 -10.48 -4.28 30.98
CA GLY A 35 -10.95 -3.05 31.66
C GLY A 35 -11.51 -2.00 30.71
N LEU A 36 -11.15 -2.06 29.43
CA LEU A 36 -11.74 -1.27 28.36
C LEU A 36 -12.91 -2.00 27.65
N ASP A 37 -13.39 -3.13 28.15
CA ASP A 37 -14.41 -3.99 27.54
C ASP A 37 -14.14 -4.34 26.06
N TYR A 38 -12.88 -4.53 25.69
CA TYR A 38 -12.59 -5.30 24.48
C TYR A 38 -12.99 -6.75 24.76
N ASN A 39 -13.47 -7.42 23.72
CA ASN A 39 -13.93 -8.81 23.81
C ASN A 39 -13.33 -9.67 22.70
N THR A 40 -12.36 -9.15 21.95
CA THR A 40 -11.76 -9.86 20.84
C THR A 40 -10.28 -9.51 20.69
N ILE A 41 -9.46 -10.53 20.43
CA ILE A 41 -8.05 -10.39 20.01
C ILE A 41 -7.88 -11.14 18.69
N LEU A 42 -7.28 -10.49 17.70
CA LEU A 42 -6.89 -11.11 16.43
C LEU A 42 -5.37 -11.24 16.38
N PHE A 43 -4.86 -12.46 16.30
CA PHE A 43 -3.45 -12.70 16.04
C PHE A 43 -3.18 -12.78 14.53
N TRP A 44 -2.29 -11.91 14.06
CA TRP A 44 -1.82 -11.86 12.68
C TRP A 44 -0.38 -12.42 12.62
N PRO A 45 -0.16 -13.65 12.10
CA PRO A 45 1.17 -14.15 11.85
C PRO A 45 1.85 -13.48 10.65
N LEU A 46 3.06 -12.94 10.80
CA LEU A 46 3.82 -12.39 9.66
C LEU A 46 4.50 -13.45 8.79
N CYS A 47 4.48 -14.71 9.20
CA CYS A 47 5.18 -15.79 8.51
C CYS A 47 4.26 -16.64 7.64
N GLU A 48 3.41 -16.01 6.83
CA GLU A 48 2.51 -16.74 5.91
C GLU A 48 3.26 -17.58 4.86
N GLU A 49 4.57 -17.31 4.61
CA GLU A 49 5.29 -17.90 3.47
C GLU A 49 6.63 -18.59 3.79
N ARG A 50 7.32 -18.28 4.90
CA ARG A 50 8.77 -18.61 5.02
C ARG A 50 9.15 -19.70 6.02
N THR A 51 8.28 -20.07 6.97
CA THR A 51 8.59 -21.10 7.97
C THR A 51 7.57 -22.22 7.89
N ASN A 52 8.06 -23.45 7.87
CA ASN A 52 7.19 -24.61 8.02
C ASN A 52 6.54 -24.45 9.38
N TYR A 53 5.21 -24.35 9.45
CA TYR A 53 4.49 -24.12 10.70
C TYR A 53 4.82 -25.16 11.78
N ASN A 54 5.16 -26.36 11.31
CA ASN A 54 5.69 -27.46 12.11
C ASN A 54 7.01 -27.13 12.81
N ASP A 55 7.79 -26.17 12.34
CA ASP A 55 9.05 -25.75 12.96
C ASP A 55 8.80 -24.75 14.11
N VAL A 56 7.78 -23.89 13.99
CA VAL A 56 7.41 -22.92 15.03
C VAL A 56 6.62 -23.58 16.15
N PHE A 57 5.58 -24.36 15.83
CA PHE A 57 4.73 -25.04 16.82
C PHE A 57 5.14 -26.49 17.10
N GLY A 58 6.09 -27.06 16.35
CA GLY A 58 6.67 -28.36 16.68
C GLY A 58 7.72 -28.29 17.79
N GLN A 59 8.17 -27.09 18.16
CA GLN A 59 8.88 -26.88 19.41
C GLN A 59 7.87 -26.80 20.56
N ASP A 60 8.16 -27.48 21.67
CA ASP A 60 7.22 -27.53 22.81
C ASP A 60 7.00 -26.15 23.45
N ARG A 61 8.04 -25.31 23.53
CA ARG A 61 7.97 -24.02 24.24
C ARG A 61 7.06 -22.97 23.56
N PRO A 62 7.16 -22.67 22.25
CA PRO A 62 6.21 -21.77 21.58
C PRO A 62 4.76 -22.25 21.68
N ARG A 63 4.56 -23.57 21.59
CA ARG A 63 3.23 -24.19 21.70
C ARG A 63 2.64 -24.03 23.10
N GLU A 64 3.36 -24.47 24.13
CA GLU A 64 2.91 -24.37 25.53
C GLU A 64 2.61 -22.92 25.91
N TYR A 65 3.41 -21.99 25.39
CA TYR A 65 3.18 -20.58 25.61
C TYR A 65 1.91 -20.08 24.92
N PHE A 66 1.70 -20.44 23.66
CA PHE A 66 0.49 -20.04 22.94
C PHE A 66 -0.77 -20.65 23.56
N GLU A 67 -0.72 -21.92 23.98
CA GLU A 67 -1.80 -22.59 24.73
C GLU A 67 -2.10 -21.84 26.04
N TRP A 68 -1.06 -21.47 26.81
CA TRP A 68 -1.21 -20.63 28.00
C TRP A 68 -1.83 -19.27 27.68
N LEU A 69 -1.42 -18.62 26.60
CA LEU A 69 -1.96 -17.31 26.21
C LEU A 69 -3.45 -17.40 25.85
N LEU A 70 -3.86 -18.48 25.17
CA LEU A 70 -5.26 -18.72 24.83
C LEU A 70 -6.11 -19.01 26.06
N GLU A 71 -5.59 -19.77 27.02
CA GLU A 71 -6.23 -19.98 28.32
C GLU A 71 -6.45 -18.63 29.02
N LYS A 72 -5.42 -17.77 29.06
CA LYS A 72 -5.55 -16.42 29.64
C LYS A 72 -6.55 -15.54 28.91
N CYS A 73 -6.60 -15.58 27.58
CA CYS A 73 -7.64 -14.86 26.84
C CYS A 73 -9.04 -15.33 27.25
N HIS A 74 -9.26 -16.64 27.43
CA HIS A 74 -10.54 -17.19 27.91
C HIS A 74 -10.86 -16.77 29.35
N GLU A 75 -9.89 -16.78 30.26
CA GLU A 75 -10.07 -16.28 31.64
C GLU A 75 -10.53 -14.82 31.66
N HIS A 76 -10.08 -14.01 30.69
CA HIS A 76 -10.49 -12.62 30.51
C HIS A 76 -11.77 -12.46 29.66
N ASP A 77 -12.42 -13.56 29.24
CA ASP A 77 -13.60 -13.53 28.37
C ASP A 77 -13.31 -12.71 27.09
N LEU A 78 -12.15 -13.00 26.49
CA LEU A 78 -11.67 -12.46 25.22
C LEU A 78 -11.72 -13.57 24.18
N LYS A 79 -12.46 -13.34 23.11
CA LYS A 79 -12.50 -14.24 21.98
C LYS A 79 -11.25 -14.09 21.13
N VAL A 80 -10.57 -15.19 20.85
CA VAL A 80 -9.34 -15.17 20.04
C VAL A 80 -9.65 -15.59 18.62
N PHE A 81 -9.23 -14.76 17.66
CA PHE A 81 -9.15 -15.11 16.25
C PHE A 81 -7.70 -15.27 15.83
N TYR A 82 -7.46 -16.28 15.01
CA TYR A 82 -6.16 -16.50 14.37
C TYR A 82 -6.28 -16.28 12.87
N LEU A 83 -5.48 -15.38 12.29
CA LEU A 83 -5.46 -15.17 10.84
C LEU A 83 -4.73 -16.32 10.14
N VAL A 84 -5.40 -16.95 9.17
CA VAL A 84 -4.88 -18.05 8.37
C VAL A 84 -4.92 -17.67 6.90
N GLY A 85 -3.73 -17.61 6.29
CA GLY A 85 -3.58 -17.44 4.85
C GLY A 85 -3.95 -18.71 4.06
N PRO A 86 -4.28 -18.60 2.76
CA PRO A 86 -4.76 -19.74 1.96
C PRO A 86 -3.71 -20.86 1.83
N SER A 87 -2.43 -20.48 1.80
CA SER A 87 -1.28 -21.41 1.75
C SER A 87 -1.16 -22.27 3.01
N LEU A 88 -1.69 -21.79 4.14
CA LEU A 88 -1.63 -22.47 5.44
C LEU A 88 -2.81 -23.40 5.69
N LEU A 89 -3.98 -23.14 5.08
CA LEU A 89 -5.19 -23.94 5.29
C LEU A 89 -4.98 -25.46 5.11
N PRO A 90 -4.27 -25.94 4.06
CA PRO A 90 -4.05 -27.38 3.90
C PRO A 90 -3.06 -27.96 4.92
N ARG A 91 -2.16 -27.12 5.45
CA ARG A 91 -1.02 -27.50 6.31
C ARG A 91 -1.34 -27.48 7.80
N MET A 92 -2.49 -26.91 8.20
CA MET A 92 -2.89 -26.89 9.61
C MET A 92 -3.11 -28.31 10.14
N SER A 93 -2.40 -28.63 11.22
CA SER A 93 -2.51 -29.93 11.87
C SER A 93 -3.85 -30.06 12.61
N LYS A 94 -4.37 -31.28 12.72
CA LYS A 94 -5.58 -31.57 13.54
C LYS A 94 -5.41 -31.06 14.98
N ARG A 95 -4.20 -31.16 15.52
CA ARG A 95 -3.87 -30.70 16.88
C ARG A 95 -4.07 -29.20 17.05
N MET A 96 -3.71 -28.38 16.06
CA MET A 96 -3.98 -26.94 16.11
C MET A 96 -5.48 -26.61 16.07
N LEU A 97 -6.26 -27.37 15.29
CA LEU A 97 -7.70 -27.17 15.16
C LEU A 97 -8.47 -27.56 16.42
N GLN A 98 -7.90 -28.44 17.26
CA GLN A 98 -8.48 -28.83 18.55
C GLN A 98 -8.33 -27.76 19.63
N VAL A 99 -7.44 -26.79 19.43
CA VAL A 99 -7.31 -25.67 20.36
C VAL A 99 -8.54 -24.76 20.20
N PRO A 100 -9.26 -24.42 21.28
CA PRO A 100 -10.54 -23.71 21.19
C PRO A 100 -10.33 -22.24 20.81
N MET A 101 -10.09 -21.96 19.54
CA MET A 101 -9.96 -20.61 18.99
C MET A 101 -10.82 -20.46 17.75
N SER A 102 -11.18 -19.21 17.45
CA SER A 102 -11.84 -18.83 16.20
C SER A 102 -10.81 -18.50 15.12
N TYR A 103 -11.25 -18.46 13.86
CA TYR A 103 -10.34 -18.26 12.73
C TYR A 103 -10.77 -17.08 11.86
N MET A 104 -9.78 -16.31 11.43
CA MET A 104 -9.94 -15.32 10.37
C MET A 104 -9.29 -15.87 9.12
N LEU A 105 -10.05 -16.00 8.04
CA LEU A 105 -9.62 -16.67 6.82
C LEU A 105 -9.40 -15.64 5.73
N HIS A 106 -8.23 -15.69 5.12
CA HIS A 106 -7.99 -14.95 3.89
C HIS A 106 -8.54 -15.80 2.73
N CYS A 107 -9.48 -15.25 1.98
CA CYS A 107 -10.01 -15.89 0.77
C CYS A 107 -9.60 -15.05 -0.43
N TYR A 108 -9.40 -15.69 -1.59
CA TYR A 108 -9.24 -15.03 -2.88
C TYR A 108 -10.39 -15.47 -3.80
N ASP A 109 -10.65 -14.70 -4.85
CA ASP A 109 -11.70 -15.04 -5.84
C ASP A 109 -11.20 -16.11 -6.82
N THR A 110 -10.84 -17.29 -6.30
CA THR A 110 -10.36 -18.44 -7.10
C THR A 110 -11.06 -19.73 -6.69
N ASP A 111 -11.17 -20.69 -7.60
CA ASP A 111 -11.72 -22.02 -7.29
C ASP A 111 -10.86 -22.75 -6.25
N GLU A 112 -9.54 -22.61 -6.33
CA GLU A 112 -8.59 -23.20 -5.39
C GLU A 112 -8.77 -22.64 -3.98
N SER A 113 -8.98 -21.32 -3.84
CA SER A 113 -9.21 -20.70 -2.53
C SER A 113 -10.52 -21.20 -1.92
N ARG A 114 -11.58 -21.34 -2.72
CA ARG A 114 -12.88 -21.86 -2.27
C ARG A 114 -12.81 -23.33 -1.86
N LYS A 115 -12.10 -24.16 -2.62
CA LYS A 115 -11.82 -25.55 -2.25
C LYS A 115 -11.02 -25.60 -0.95
N GLY A 116 -9.94 -24.83 -0.83
CA GLY A 116 -9.12 -24.77 0.38
C GLY A 116 -9.90 -24.30 1.61
N TYR A 117 -10.82 -23.34 1.43
CA TYR A 117 -11.74 -22.88 2.46
C TYR A 117 -12.70 -23.98 2.93
N ARG A 118 -13.34 -24.71 2.00
CA ARG A 118 -14.20 -25.85 2.33
C ARG A 118 -13.43 -26.94 3.07
N ASP A 119 -12.29 -27.36 2.53
CA ASP A 119 -11.45 -28.41 3.13
C ASP A 119 -11.02 -28.03 4.55
N PHE A 120 -10.71 -26.74 4.79
CA PHE A 120 -10.41 -26.23 6.11
C PHE A 120 -11.61 -26.33 7.06
N LEU A 121 -12.79 -25.86 6.64
CA LEU A 121 -13.99 -25.88 7.49
C LEU A 121 -14.43 -27.31 7.83
N GLU A 122 -14.30 -28.27 6.91
CA GLU A 122 -14.59 -29.68 7.18
C GLU A 122 -13.63 -30.28 8.21
N LYS A 123 -12.33 -29.98 8.09
CA LYS A 123 -11.33 -30.35 9.11
C LYS A 123 -11.65 -29.71 10.46
N LEU A 124 -12.04 -28.43 10.46
CA LEU A 124 -12.40 -27.69 11.67
C LEU A 124 -13.62 -28.29 12.36
N LYS A 125 -14.66 -28.69 11.62
CA LYS A 125 -15.86 -29.33 12.18
C LYS A 125 -15.54 -30.64 12.89
N GLY A 126 -14.55 -31.39 12.40
CA GLY A 126 -14.04 -32.59 13.06
C GLY A 126 -13.29 -32.33 14.37
N CYS A 127 -13.04 -31.06 14.72
CA CYS A 127 -12.27 -30.63 15.90
C CYS A 127 -13.08 -29.71 16.84
N GLN A 128 -14.00 -28.91 16.32
CA GLN A 128 -14.82 -27.97 17.07
C GLN A 128 -16.28 -28.06 16.59
N GLU A 129 -17.23 -28.09 17.51
CA GLU A 129 -18.67 -28.16 17.16
C GLU A 129 -19.26 -26.78 16.84
N ASN A 130 -18.75 -25.73 17.48
CA ASN A 130 -19.23 -24.34 17.34
C ASN A 130 -18.04 -23.40 17.09
N ALA A 131 -17.61 -23.31 15.83
CA ALA A 131 -16.59 -22.34 15.44
C ALA A 131 -17.24 -21.05 14.95
N ASP A 132 -16.68 -19.92 15.37
CA ASP A 132 -16.96 -18.65 14.71
C ASP A 132 -15.84 -18.37 13.71
N VAL A 133 -16.21 -17.90 12.52
CA VAL A 133 -15.28 -17.63 11.43
C VAL A 133 -15.46 -16.20 10.96
N ILE A 134 -14.34 -15.52 10.72
CA ILE A 134 -14.29 -14.26 10.02
C ILE A 134 -13.68 -14.51 8.63
N VAL A 135 -14.33 -14.05 7.56
CA VAL A 135 -13.70 -14.02 6.22
C VAL A 135 -13.20 -12.61 5.92
N ARG A 136 -11.93 -12.50 5.54
CA ARG A 136 -11.30 -11.22 5.23
C ARG A 136 -11.78 -10.68 3.88
N GLY A 137 -12.37 -9.50 3.88
CA GLY A 137 -12.79 -8.77 2.67
C GLY A 137 -11.67 -8.05 1.92
N TYR A 138 -10.41 -8.50 2.06
CA TYR A 138 -9.26 -7.89 1.39
C TYR A 138 -9.01 -8.61 0.06
N LEU A 139 -8.90 -7.85 -1.03
CA LEU A 139 -8.74 -8.39 -2.39
C LEU A 139 -9.81 -9.43 -2.77
N THR A 140 -11.00 -9.32 -2.19
CA THR A 140 -12.16 -10.17 -2.48
C THR A 140 -13.36 -9.33 -2.86
N THR A 141 -14.37 -9.94 -3.45
CA THR A 141 -15.65 -9.32 -3.76
C THR A 141 -16.74 -9.73 -2.75
N PRO A 142 -17.83 -8.97 -2.59
CA PRO A 142 -18.98 -9.40 -1.78
C PRO A 142 -19.54 -10.78 -2.20
N TYR A 143 -19.42 -11.14 -3.48
CA TYR A 143 -19.80 -12.45 -4.00
C TYR A 143 -19.00 -13.60 -3.37
N VAL A 144 -17.68 -13.44 -3.21
CA VAL A 144 -16.83 -14.43 -2.52
C VAL A 144 -17.28 -14.60 -1.06
N ILE A 145 -17.69 -13.51 -0.40
CA ILE A 145 -18.19 -13.55 0.98
C ILE A 145 -19.51 -14.32 1.06
N GLU A 146 -20.44 -14.10 0.11
CA GLU A 146 -21.70 -14.85 0.04
C GLU A 146 -21.45 -16.36 -0.13
N GLN A 147 -20.54 -16.74 -1.02
CA GLN A 147 -20.18 -18.15 -1.21
C GLN A 147 -19.51 -18.76 0.03
N ALA A 148 -18.56 -18.04 0.63
CA ALA A 148 -17.89 -18.50 1.85
C ALA A 148 -18.88 -18.68 3.01
N LYS A 149 -19.90 -17.81 3.09
CA LYS A 149 -21.00 -17.93 4.04
C LYS A 149 -21.87 -19.16 3.79
N GLU A 150 -22.24 -19.44 2.54
CA GLU A 150 -23.00 -20.65 2.18
C GLU A 150 -22.24 -21.93 2.55
N ILE A 151 -20.96 -22.01 2.18
CA ILE A 151 -20.09 -23.14 2.55
C ILE A 151 -20.01 -23.28 4.07
N PHE A 152 -19.85 -22.15 4.78
CA PHE A 152 -19.79 -22.16 6.24
C PHE A 152 -21.06 -22.71 6.86
N HIS A 153 -22.26 -22.24 6.49
CA HIS A 153 -23.51 -22.72 7.10
C HIS A 153 -23.89 -24.15 6.69
N GLN A 154 -23.41 -24.66 5.56
CA GLN A 154 -23.51 -26.09 5.24
C GLN A 154 -22.77 -26.97 6.27
N ILE A 155 -21.65 -26.46 6.79
CA ILE A 155 -20.77 -27.19 7.70
C ILE A 155 -21.14 -26.90 9.17
N PHE A 156 -21.35 -25.62 9.51
CA PHE A 156 -21.70 -25.09 10.83
C PHE A 156 -23.04 -24.35 10.77
N PRO A 157 -24.19 -25.07 10.77
CA PRO A 157 -25.50 -24.44 10.66
C PRO A 157 -25.79 -23.45 11.79
N ASP A 158 -25.29 -23.71 13.00
CA ASP A 158 -25.47 -22.86 14.19
C ASP A 158 -24.26 -21.94 14.47
N GLY A 159 -23.20 -22.02 13.66
CA GLY A 159 -22.00 -21.21 13.82
C GLY A 159 -22.21 -19.75 13.43
N ARG A 160 -21.36 -18.84 13.90
CA ARG A 160 -21.43 -17.42 13.49
C ARG A 160 -20.42 -17.11 12.39
N PHE A 161 -20.95 -16.74 11.24
CA PHE A 161 -20.19 -16.19 10.13
C PHE A 161 -20.07 -14.67 10.27
N TRP A 162 -18.85 -14.17 10.09
CA TRP A 162 -18.52 -12.75 10.03
C TRP A 162 -17.73 -12.45 8.76
N ALA A 163 -17.82 -11.23 8.27
CA ALA A 163 -16.89 -10.71 7.27
C ALA A 163 -16.14 -9.50 7.82
N THR A 164 -14.93 -9.24 7.32
CA THR A 164 -14.27 -7.95 7.53
C THR A 164 -14.19 -7.12 6.27
N ARG A 165 -14.08 -5.81 6.42
CA ARG A 165 -13.67 -4.89 5.36
C ARG A 165 -12.75 -3.81 5.96
N LYS A 166 -11.68 -3.43 5.25
CA LYS A 166 -10.84 -2.32 5.71
C LYS A 166 -11.68 -1.03 5.76
N TYR A 167 -11.60 -0.29 6.86
CA TYR A 167 -12.40 0.92 7.06
C TYR A 167 -12.01 2.00 6.05
N SER A 168 -10.73 2.38 6.02
CA SER A 168 -10.13 3.31 5.07
C SER A 168 -8.80 2.74 4.58
N PHE A 169 -8.86 1.53 4.02
CA PHE A 169 -7.68 0.77 3.62
C PHE A 169 -6.63 0.63 4.74
N GLU A 170 -5.39 1.08 4.53
CA GLU A 170 -4.30 1.07 5.53
C GLU A 170 -4.12 2.42 6.26
N HIS A 171 -5.01 3.35 5.95
CA HIS A 171 -5.03 4.71 6.47
C HIS A 171 -6.11 4.86 7.55
N PHE A 172 -6.07 5.97 8.27
CA PHE A 172 -7.16 6.40 9.13
C PHE A 172 -7.65 7.76 8.63
N ALA A 173 -8.40 7.73 7.52
CA ALA A 173 -8.87 8.92 6.84
C ALA A 173 -10.39 8.93 6.72
N GLY A 174 -10.96 10.13 6.63
CA GLY A 174 -12.40 10.33 6.53
C GLY A 174 -13.17 9.86 7.77
N VAL A 175 -14.48 10.12 7.79
CA VAL A 175 -15.40 9.67 8.85
C VAL A 175 -16.42 8.65 8.37
N GLU A 176 -16.31 8.25 7.10
CA GLU A 176 -17.12 7.22 6.46
C GLU A 176 -16.20 6.08 6.01
N PRO A 177 -16.65 4.82 6.10
CA PRO A 177 -15.87 3.70 5.59
C PRO A 177 -15.86 3.65 4.05
N THR A 178 -15.11 2.70 3.51
CA THR A 178 -15.13 2.35 2.08
C THR A 178 -16.56 2.12 1.55
N LEU A 179 -16.84 2.59 0.33
CA LEU A 179 -18.19 2.59 -0.29
C LEU A 179 -18.85 1.22 -0.33
N ASP A 180 -18.02 0.19 -0.44
CA ASP A 180 -18.46 -1.18 -0.62
C ASP A 180 -18.78 -1.84 0.72
N ALA A 181 -18.43 -1.23 1.86
CA ALA A 181 -18.73 -1.77 3.19
C ALA A 181 -20.22 -2.18 3.35
N PRO A 182 -21.23 -1.40 2.92
CA PRO A 182 -22.62 -1.85 2.95
C PRO A 182 -22.90 -3.12 2.12
N LEU A 183 -22.17 -3.34 1.02
CA LEU A 183 -22.27 -4.56 0.21
C LEU A 183 -21.71 -5.77 0.97
N TYR A 184 -20.58 -5.61 1.66
CA TYR A 184 -20.04 -6.66 2.55
C TYR A 184 -20.96 -6.94 3.73
N SER A 185 -21.59 -5.89 4.29
CA SER A 185 -22.59 -6.06 5.34
C SER A 185 -23.75 -6.90 4.86
N LYS A 186 -24.28 -6.62 3.66
CA LYS A 186 -25.34 -7.42 3.06
C LYS A 186 -24.88 -8.86 2.82
N ALA A 187 -23.70 -9.05 2.24
CA ALA A 187 -23.13 -10.37 1.96
C ALA A 187 -22.98 -11.23 3.24
N ALA A 188 -22.66 -10.60 4.37
CA ALA A 188 -22.48 -11.24 5.67
C ALA A 188 -23.73 -11.22 6.58
N ASP A 189 -24.93 -10.97 6.04
CA ASP A 189 -26.19 -10.89 6.80
C ASP A 189 -26.13 -9.93 8.00
N GLY A 190 -25.43 -8.81 7.82
CA GLY A 190 -25.21 -7.79 8.83
C GLY A 190 -24.02 -8.05 9.77
N ASN A 191 -23.35 -9.20 9.68
CA ASN A 191 -22.19 -9.53 10.52
C ASN A 191 -20.87 -8.96 9.98
N LEU A 192 -20.85 -7.65 9.70
CA LEU A 192 -19.66 -6.96 9.23
C LEU A 192 -18.83 -6.40 10.39
N VAL A 193 -17.52 -6.62 10.30
CA VAL A 193 -16.50 -6.06 11.19
C VAL A 193 -15.63 -5.11 10.38
N LEU A 194 -15.61 -3.82 10.73
CA LEU A 194 -14.72 -2.89 10.05
C LEU A 194 -13.33 -2.89 10.65
N TRP A 195 -12.33 -3.02 9.78
CA TRP A 195 -10.95 -3.18 10.18
C TRP A 195 -10.17 -1.88 9.98
N PHE A 196 -9.77 -1.26 11.09
CA PHE A 196 -8.83 -0.15 11.11
C PHE A 196 -7.41 -0.70 11.04
N GLN A 197 -6.99 -1.04 9.82
CA GLN A 197 -5.73 -1.72 9.58
C GLN A 197 -4.59 -0.71 9.46
N THR A 198 -3.44 -1.02 10.07
CA THR A 198 -2.17 -0.28 9.99
C THR A 198 -2.21 1.13 10.59
N CYS A 199 -3.15 1.98 10.16
CA CYS A 199 -3.25 3.39 10.52
C CYS A 199 -1.92 4.11 10.28
N ALA A 200 -1.30 3.84 9.13
CA ALA A 200 0.06 4.28 8.77
C ALA A 200 0.27 5.80 8.86
N ASP A 201 -0.81 6.57 8.76
CA ASP A 201 -0.78 8.03 8.83
C ASP A 201 -0.35 8.56 10.19
N PHE A 202 -0.63 7.83 11.26
CA PHE A 202 -0.35 8.30 12.62
C PHE A 202 1.04 7.95 13.11
N ASP A 203 1.72 6.93 12.57
CA ASP A 203 3.06 6.58 13.03
C ASP A 203 4.03 7.74 12.70
N PRO A 204 4.64 8.46 13.68
CA PRO A 204 4.88 7.99 15.04
C PRO A 204 4.17 8.71 16.20
N PHE A 205 3.24 9.60 15.90
CA PHE A 205 2.65 10.54 16.86
C PHE A 205 1.49 9.93 17.66
N ARG A 206 1.34 10.37 18.91
CA ARG A 206 0.15 10.12 19.73
C ARG A 206 -0.99 11.09 19.38
N ALA A 207 -1.48 11.09 18.15
CA ALA A 207 -2.47 12.08 17.73
C ALA A 207 -3.77 11.45 17.24
N VAL A 208 -4.64 11.11 18.18
CA VAL A 208 -6.02 10.70 17.86
C VAL A 208 -7.00 11.69 18.48
N ALA A 209 -7.91 12.20 17.64
CA ALA A 209 -9.01 13.03 18.10
C ALA A 209 -10.19 12.12 18.51
N PRO A 210 -10.61 12.10 19.80
CA PRO A 210 -11.75 11.28 20.21
C PRO A 210 -13.04 11.60 19.44
N ALA A 211 -13.22 12.85 19.01
CA ALA A 211 -14.38 13.23 18.18
C ALA A 211 -14.33 12.59 16.80
N HIS A 212 -13.15 12.43 16.21
CA HIS A 212 -12.98 11.75 14.94
C HIS A 212 -13.26 10.25 15.08
N VAL A 213 -12.75 9.60 16.14
CA VAL A 213 -13.08 8.18 16.43
C VAL A 213 -14.59 7.97 16.62
N SER A 214 -15.27 8.86 17.35
CA SER A 214 -16.74 8.81 17.49
C SER A 214 -17.44 8.88 16.14
N ALA A 215 -16.99 9.80 15.27
CA ALA A 215 -17.53 9.95 13.91
C ALA A 215 -17.26 8.70 13.05
N CYS A 216 -16.06 8.13 13.09
CA CYS A 216 -15.76 6.90 12.36
C CYS A 216 -16.63 5.73 12.80
N LEU A 217 -16.83 5.56 14.12
CA LEU A 217 -17.71 4.49 14.63
C LEU A 217 -19.20 4.76 14.35
N LYS A 218 -19.60 6.01 14.11
CA LYS A 218 -20.92 6.31 13.53
C LYS A 218 -21.00 5.80 12.09
N GLY A 219 -20.02 6.16 11.25
CA GLY A 219 -19.93 5.68 9.87
C GLY A 219 -19.89 4.16 9.78
N CYS A 220 -19.17 3.48 10.68
CA CYS A 220 -19.19 2.02 10.78
C CYS A 220 -20.60 1.47 10.95
N ARG A 221 -21.41 2.04 11.86
CA ARG A 221 -22.78 1.58 12.12
C ARG A 221 -23.69 1.86 10.94
N GLU A 222 -23.55 3.04 10.34
CA GLU A 222 -24.34 3.46 9.17
C GLU A 222 -24.05 2.56 7.95
N ALA A 223 -22.84 2.02 7.83
CA ALA A 223 -22.49 1.01 6.83
C ALA A 223 -22.92 -0.43 7.17
N GLY A 224 -23.64 -0.65 8.28
CA GLY A 224 -24.07 -1.97 8.73
C GLY A 224 -23.03 -2.74 9.55
N GLY A 225 -21.93 -2.09 9.95
CA GLY A 225 -20.91 -2.67 10.81
C GLY A 225 -21.43 -2.97 12.22
N ARG A 226 -21.33 -4.23 12.64
CA ARG A 226 -21.63 -4.69 14.00
C ARG A 226 -20.42 -4.71 14.92
N GLY A 227 -19.22 -4.58 14.37
CA GLY A 227 -17.98 -4.57 15.14
C GLY A 227 -16.84 -3.85 14.47
N PHE A 228 -15.74 -3.77 15.19
CA PHE A 228 -14.46 -3.33 14.65
C PHE A 228 -13.32 -4.20 15.16
N ILE A 229 -12.25 -4.25 14.36
CA ILE A 229 -10.93 -4.71 14.76
C ILE A 229 -9.96 -3.58 14.40
N MET A 230 -8.98 -3.29 15.25
CA MET A 230 -7.99 -2.26 14.95
C MET A 230 -6.57 -2.70 15.24
N HIS A 231 -5.64 -2.18 14.45
CA HIS A 231 -4.22 -2.27 14.72
C HIS A 231 -3.79 -1.25 15.80
N PRO A 232 -2.72 -1.55 16.55
CA PRO A 232 -1.93 -0.51 17.19
C PRO A 232 -1.40 0.49 16.15
N PRO A 233 -1.29 1.79 16.48
CA PRO A 233 -0.68 2.76 15.58
C PRO A 233 0.75 2.36 15.14
N HIS A 234 1.49 1.67 16.00
CA HIS A 234 2.85 1.15 15.74
C HIS A 234 2.89 -0.34 15.47
N TRP A 235 1.97 -0.85 14.68
CA TRP A 235 1.73 -2.29 14.59
C TRP A 235 2.98 -3.12 14.26
N TRP A 236 3.89 -2.63 13.40
CA TRP A 236 5.14 -3.32 13.05
C TRP A 236 6.17 -3.41 14.18
N THR A 237 6.16 -2.45 15.10
CA THR A 237 7.13 -2.38 16.21
C THR A 237 6.50 -2.67 17.57
N PHE A 238 5.21 -2.98 17.59
CA PHE A 238 4.45 -3.30 18.79
C PHE A 238 5.12 -4.47 19.54
N PRO A 239 5.22 -4.41 20.89
CA PRO A 239 4.63 -3.46 21.82
C PRO A 239 5.50 -2.22 22.06
N LYS A 240 6.59 -2.06 21.33
CA LYS A 240 7.44 -0.87 21.43
C LYS A 240 6.81 0.27 20.64
N THR A 241 7.38 1.44 20.85
CA THR A 241 7.04 2.65 20.12
C THR A 241 8.31 3.18 19.47
N SER A 242 8.16 4.03 18.44
CA SER A 242 9.32 4.65 17.78
C SER A 242 9.89 5.84 18.56
N HIS A 243 9.24 6.27 19.64
CA HIS A 243 9.73 7.34 20.52
C HIS A 243 11.00 6.87 21.26
N ARG A 244 12.04 7.71 21.28
CA ARG A 244 13.37 7.34 21.81
C ARG A 244 13.38 7.16 23.32
N THR A 245 12.68 8.04 24.03
CA THR A 245 12.74 8.13 25.49
C THR A 245 11.50 7.56 26.17
N ASP A 246 10.46 7.17 25.40
CA ASP A 246 9.26 6.61 26.00
C ASP A 246 9.53 5.15 26.40
N LYS A 247 9.25 4.85 27.66
CA LYS A 247 9.41 3.53 28.26
C LYS A 247 8.08 2.79 28.36
N ASN A 248 6.96 3.47 28.12
CA ASN A 248 5.66 2.85 28.15
C ASN A 248 5.52 1.87 26.98
N PRO A 249 4.89 0.70 27.19
CA PRO A 249 4.44 -0.11 26.07
C PRO A 249 3.42 0.68 25.25
N GLY A 250 3.36 0.42 23.94
CA GLY A 250 2.53 1.15 22.99
C GLY A 250 1.07 1.28 23.41
N TYR A 251 0.50 0.24 24.02
CA TYR A 251 -0.90 0.29 24.47
C TYR A 251 -1.18 1.26 25.63
N LYS A 252 -0.17 1.54 26.47
CA LYS A 252 -0.26 2.56 27.53
C LYS A 252 0.05 3.95 26.99
N ARG A 253 1.00 4.04 26.06
CA ARG A 253 1.33 5.29 25.39
C ARG A 253 0.13 5.81 24.59
N ASP A 254 -0.50 4.93 23.82
CA ASP A 254 -1.60 5.26 22.91
C ASP A 254 -2.97 5.10 23.59
N PHE A 255 -3.07 5.39 24.89
CA PHE A 255 -4.28 5.14 25.68
C PHE A 255 -5.53 5.82 25.08
N LEU A 256 -5.40 7.03 24.54
CA LEU A 256 -6.50 7.75 23.90
C LEU A 256 -7.09 6.96 22.73
N TRP A 257 -6.27 6.26 21.95
CA TRP A 257 -6.71 5.44 20.82
C TRP A 257 -7.62 4.32 21.35
N TYR A 258 -7.12 3.52 22.28
CA TYR A 258 -7.87 2.38 22.81
C TYR A 258 -9.10 2.77 23.64
N GLN A 259 -8.98 3.80 24.47
CA GLN A 259 -10.10 4.27 25.29
C GLN A 259 -11.21 4.91 24.45
N SER A 260 -10.87 5.66 23.40
CA SER A 260 -11.89 6.31 22.55
C SER A 260 -12.69 5.29 21.76
N PHE A 261 -12.03 4.32 21.13
CA PHE A 261 -12.72 3.20 20.45
C PHE A 261 -13.62 2.42 21.42
N SER A 262 -13.11 2.08 22.60
CA SER A 262 -13.89 1.41 23.65
C SER A 262 -15.16 2.18 24.04
N LYS A 263 -15.00 3.48 24.35
CA LYS A 263 -16.10 4.35 24.77
C LYS A 263 -17.18 4.42 23.71
N TYR A 264 -16.80 4.78 22.49
CA TYR A 264 -17.76 5.05 21.42
C TYR A 264 -18.30 3.79 20.75
N ALA A 265 -17.74 2.60 21.01
CA ALA A 265 -18.30 1.34 20.55
C ALA A 265 -19.50 0.84 21.38
N LYS A 266 -19.63 1.32 22.63
CA LYS A 266 -20.73 0.94 23.55
C LYS A 266 -21.95 1.84 23.42
N GLU A 267 -21.73 3.09 23.06
CA GLU A 267 -22.77 4.10 23.11
C GLU A 267 -23.48 4.25 21.78
N GLU A 268 -24.74 4.64 21.82
CA GLU A 268 -25.37 5.30 20.69
C GLU A 268 -24.58 6.58 20.38
N TYR A 269 -24.46 6.93 19.10
CA TYR A 269 -23.59 8.05 18.69
C TYR A 269 -23.89 9.32 19.49
N LYS A 270 -22.85 9.88 20.09
CA LYS A 270 -22.85 11.19 20.72
C LYS A 270 -21.60 11.95 20.29
N PRO A 271 -21.67 13.28 20.17
CA PRO A 271 -20.47 14.11 20.07
C PRO A 271 -19.47 13.78 21.17
N ALA A 272 -18.19 14.00 20.91
CA ALA A 272 -17.18 13.68 21.91
C ALA A 272 -17.42 14.38 23.24
N ASP A 273 -17.28 13.61 24.32
CA ASP A 273 -17.41 14.09 25.69
C ASP A 273 -16.13 14.85 26.08
N ALA A 274 -16.06 16.12 25.66
CA ALA A 274 -14.91 16.99 25.88
C ALA A 274 -14.51 17.06 27.35
N ALA A 275 -15.49 17.17 28.26
CA ALA A 275 -15.26 17.23 29.70
C ALA A 275 -14.59 15.96 30.22
N ARG A 276 -15.04 14.78 29.79
CA ARG A 276 -14.40 13.50 30.14
C ARG A 276 -12.95 13.44 29.64
N TRP A 277 -12.71 13.74 28.36
CA TRP A 277 -11.36 13.61 27.79
C TRP A 277 -10.40 14.61 28.39
N SER A 278 -10.87 15.83 28.66
CA SER A 278 -10.13 16.84 29.40
C SER A 278 -9.77 16.36 30.82
N ALA A 279 -10.71 15.76 31.55
CA ALA A 279 -10.45 15.19 32.87
C ALA A 279 -9.45 14.02 32.81
N GLU A 280 -9.57 13.13 31.83
CA GLU A 280 -8.67 11.99 31.65
C GLU A 280 -7.23 12.44 31.29
N LEU A 281 -7.10 13.44 30.41
CA LEU A 281 -5.81 14.06 30.08
C LEU A 281 -5.18 14.74 31.30
N GLY A 282 -5.98 15.49 32.07
CA GLY A 282 -5.53 16.11 33.32
C GLY A 282 -5.01 15.09 34.31
N ARG A 283 -5.79 14.02 34.54
CA ARG A 283 -5.41 12.90 35.42
C ARG A 283 -4.13 12.20 34.95
N ARG A 284 -4.01 11.87 33.65
CA ARG A 284 -2.86 11.15 33.09
C ARG A 284 -1.58 11.97 33.20
N PHE A 285 -1.65 13.26 32.92
CA PHE A 285 -0.48 14.14 32.87
C PHE A 285 -0.25 14.94 34.15
N GLY A 286 -0.90 14.58 35.26
CA GLY A 286 -0.60 15.10 36.60
C GLY A 286 -1.15 16.49 36.90
N ARG A 287 -2.15 16.98 36.14
CA ARG A 287 -2.85 18.22 36.47
C ARG A 287 -3.87 17.98 37.59
N SER A 288 -4.02 18.98 38.46
CA SER A 288 -4.99 18.96 39.56
C SER A 288 -6.45 19.06 39.11
N GLY A 289 -6.70 19.40 37.84
CA GLY A 289 -8.02 19.54 37.25
C GLY A 289 -8.05 19.15 35.76
N PRO A 290 -9.20 19.37 35.08
CA PRO A 290 -9.34 19.11 33.65
C PRO A 290 -8.31 19.90 32.82
N ALA A 291 -7.84 19.29 31.74
CA ALA A 291 -6.88 19.86 30.80
C ALA A 291 -7.58 20.32 29.50
N ASP A 292 -8.49 21.29 29.59
CA ASP A 292 -9.34 21.71 28.46
C ASP A 292 -8.52 22.26 27.27
N ASP A 293 -7.49 23.05 27.59
CA ASP A 293 -6.46 23.55 26.66
C ASP A 293 -5.77 22.40 25.91
N LEU A 294 -5.32 21.38 26.64
CA LEU A 294 -4.66 20.21 26.04
C LEU A 294 -5.63 19.38 25.21
N TYR A 295 -6.88 19.20 25.68
CA TYR A 295 -7.90 18.49 24.92
C TYR A 295 -8.19 19.19 23.59
N GLN A 296 -8.29 20.52 23.57
CA GLN A 296 -8.48 21.29 22.34
C GLN A 296 -7.32 21.10 21.36
N ALA A 297 -6.07 21.11 21.88
CA ALA A 297 -4.89 20.84 21.07
C ALA A 297 -4.90 19.42 20.48
N VAL A 298 -5.25 18.41 21.28
CA VAL A 298 -5.37 17.01 20.84
C VAL A 298 -6.47 16.82 19.81
N ASP A 299 -7.66 17.39 20.03
CA ASP A 299 -8.77 17.25 19.08
C ASP A 299 -8.47 17.94 17.74
N ALA A 300 -7.79 19.08 17.76
CA ALA A 300 -7.36 19.76 16.55
C ALA A 300 -6.27 18.96 15.82
N ALA A 301 -5.19 18.56 16.52
CA ALA A 301 -4.06 17.86 15.92
C ALA A 301 -4.44 16.44 15.44
N GLY A 302 -5.28 15.73 16.19
CA GLY A 302 -5.72 14.38 15.84
C GLY A 302 -6.63 14.29 14.62
N ARG A 303 -7.14 15.43 14.10
CA ARG A 303 -7.89 15.50 12.83
C ARG A 303 -7.00 15.81 11.64
N PHE A 304 -5.79 16.29 11.86
CA PHE A 304 -4.92 16.80 10.81
C PHE A 304 -4.45 15.72 9.85
N LEU A 305 -3.81 14.67 10.35
CA LEU A 305 -3.31 13.57 9.51
C LEU A 305 -4.45 12.88 8.73
N PRO A 306 -5.61 12.57 9.34
CA PRO A 306 -6.78 12.08 8.59
C PRO A 306 -7.23 13.02 7.47
N THR A 307 -7.19 14.34 7.69
CA THR A 307 -7.56 15.36 6.68
C THR A 307 -6.54 15.39 5.55
N VAL A 308 -5.24 15.30 5.86
CA VAL A 308 -4.19 15.22 4.84
C VAL A 308 -4.35 13.97 4.01
N SER A 309 -4.55 12.81 4.63
CA SER A 309 -4.72 11.54 3.91
C SER A 309 -5.95 11.53 3.02
N ASP A 310 -7.05 12.14 3.46
CA ASP A 310 -8.25 12.35 2.64
C ASP A 310 -7.95 13.21 1.38
N LEU A 311 -7.26 14.34 1.57
CA LEU A 311 -6.99 15.28 0.47
C LEU A 311 -5.94 14.76 -0.52
N PHE A 312 -4.86 14.18 0.00
CA PHE A 312 -3.66 13.80 -0.73
C PHE A 312 -3.54 12.30 -0.97
N TRP A 313 -4.65 11.57 -0.84
CA TRP A 313 -4.72 10.13 -1.05
C TRP A 313 -3.96 9.68 -2.30
N TYR A 314 -2.91 8.89 -2.08
CA TYR A 314 -1.97 8.44 -3.11
C TYR A 314 -2.10 6.96 -3.45
N SER A 315 -2.25 6.10 -2.44
CA SER A 315 -2.34 4.65 -2.61
C SER A 315 -3.32 4.05 -1.61
N VAL A 316 -3.73 2.81 -1.85
CA VAL A 316 -4.58 2.02 -0.94
C VAL A 316 -3.77 1.22 0.09
N ASP A 317 -2.45 1.45 0.15
CA ASP A 317 -1.53 0.57 0.87
C ASP A 317 -0.44 1.35 1.62
N PHE A 318 0.34 0.66 2.46
CA PHE A 318 1.43 1.17 3.33
C PHE A 318 2.54 1.99 2.65
N GLN A 319 2.45 2.24 1.35
CA GLN A 319 3.39 3.04 0.58
C GLN A 319 3.21 4.55 0.82
N TYR A 320 2.07 4.97 1.36
CA TYR A 320 1.80 6.36 1.68
C TYR A 320 1.91 6.66 3.18
N HIS A 321 2.74 7.65 3.51
CA HIS A 321 2.92 8.15 4.85
C HIS A 321 2.87 9.69 4.79
N PRO A 322 1.72 10.35 5.06
CA PRO A 322 1.59 11.81 4.99
C PRO A 322 2.62 12.55 5.84
N GLN A 323 3.05 11.93 6.92
CA GLN A 323 4.06 12.46 7.80
C GLN A 323 5.38 12.65 7.05
N THR A 324 5.80 11.71 6.19
CA THR A 324 7.09 11.71 5.48
C THR A 324 7.09 12.57 4.22
N ALA A 325 5.91 13.00 3.79
CA ALA A 325 5.70 13.72 2.55
C ALA A 325 6.29 13.01 1.30
N SER A 326 6.44 11.68 1.31
CA SER A 326 7.09 10.89 0.25
C SER A 326 6.43 10.92 -1.15
N VAL A 327 5.46 11.80 -1.40
CA VAL A 327 4.62 11.84 -2.61
C VAL A 327 4.90 13.07 -3.50
N PHE A 328 5.99 13.80 -3.28
CA PHE A 328 6.26 15.03 -4.05
C PHE A 328 6.29 14.83 -5.57
N ASP A 329 6.77 13.68 -6.06
CA ASP A 329 6.92 13.42 -7.49
C ASP A 329 5.60 13.03 -8.20
N SER A 330 4.52 12.78 -7.46
CA SER A 330 3.33 12.11 -8.02
C SER A 330 2.07 12.99 -8.13
N PHE A 331 2.15 14.27 -7.75
CA PHE A 331 0.97 15.17 -7.76
C PHE A 331 0.74 15.91 -9.07
N VAL A 332 1.66 15.82 -10.03
CA VAL A 332 1.42 16.25 -11.41
C VAL A 332 0.68 15.08 -12.12
N GLY A 333 -0.61 14.92 -11.80
CA GLY A 333 -1.47 13.86 -12.37
C GLY A 333 -2.29 13.07 -11.34
N PRO A 334 -3.00 13.71 -10.39
CA PRO A 334 -3.78 13.00 -9.37
C PRO A 334 -4.87 12.11 -9.99
N GLU A 335 -5.26 12.35 -11.24
CA GLU A 335 -6.20 11.53 -12.00
C GLU A 335 -5.77 10.05 -12.09
N ILE A 336 -4.46 9.79 -12.20
CA ILE A 336 -3.89 8.44 -12.28
C ILE A 336 -4.14 7.66 -10.99
N TYR A 337 -4.08 8.32 -9.83
CA TYR A 337 -4.30 7.70 -8.51
C TYR A 337 -5.75 7.85 -8.00
N SER A 338 -6.49 8.82 -8.54
CA SER A 338 -7.88 9.11 -8.15
C SER A 338 -8.87 8.00 -8.52
N ALA A 339 -8.53 7.14 -9.50
CA ALA A 339 -9.35 6.00 -9.89
C ALA A 339 -9.59 5.01 -8.74
N ILE A 340 -8.72 5.04 -7.72
CA ILE A 340 -8.75 4.15 -6.56
C ILE A 340 -9.23 4.88 -5.28
N ARG A 341 -9.50 6.20 -5.35
CA ARG A 341 -10.05 6.92 -4.21
C ARG A 341 -11.43 6.35 -3.86
N PRO A 342 -11.73 6.11 -2.57
CA PRO A 342 -13.12 5.93 -2.14
C PRO A 342 -13.97 7.10 -2.68
N ARG A 343 -15.01 6.81 -3.48
CA ARG A 343 -15.89 7.84 -4.12
C ARG A 343 -16.61 8.78 -3.13
N HIS A 344 -16.50 8.58 -1.81
CA HIS A 344 -17.14 9.41 -0.78
C HIS A 344 -16.27 10.59 -0.33
N HIS A 345 -15.05 10.74 -0.85
CA HIS A 345 -14.33 12.00 -0.74
C HIS A 345 -15.03 13.04 -1.64
N GLN A 346 -16.09 13.65 -1.10
CA GLN A 346 -16.94 14.65 -1.76
C GLN A 346 -16.18 15.95 -2.09
N TYR A 347 -14.96 16.10 -1.59
CA TYR A 347 -14.13 17.22 -1.97
C TYR A 347 -13.63 17.00 -3.39
N PRO A 348 -13.94 17.92 -4.34
CA PRO A 348 -13.17 17.97 -5.56
C PRO A 348 -11.68 18.01 -5.20
N SER A 349 -10.81 17.42 -6.01
CA SER A 349 -9.37 17.62 -5.81
C SER A 349 -9.04 19.12 -5.86
N ILE A 350 -7.87 19.53 -5.36
CA ILE A 350 -7.42 20.92 -5.50
C ILE A 350 -7.43 21.31 -6.99
N ALA A 351 -6.97 20.40 -7.87
CA ALA A 351 -7.02 20.57 -9.31
C ALA A 351 -8.44 20.79 -9.84
N GLN A 352 -9.41 19.95 -9.44
CA GLN A 352 -10.81 20.09 -9.85
C GLN A 352 -11.44 21.39 -9.35
N SER A 353 -11.13 21.79 -8.12
CA SER A 353 -11.62 23.04 -7.53
C SER A 353 -11.08 24.27 -8.25
N VAL A 354 -9.78 24.23 -8.62
CA VAL A 354 -9.15 25.29 -9.40
C VAL A 354 -9.67 25.30 -10.84
N ALA A 355 -9.81 24.13 -11.49
CA ALA A 355 -10.34 24.04 -12.85
C ALA A 355 -11.78 24.58 -12.96
N ALA A 356 -12.60 24.40 -11.91
CA ALA A 356 -13.95 24.97 -11.86
C ALA A 356 -13.97 26.51 -11.72
N ALA A 357 -12.89 27.12 -11.21
CA ALA A 357 -12.79 28.57 -11.01
C ALA A 357 -11.33 29.08 -11.07
N PRO A 358 -10.68 29.01 -12.25
CA PRO A 358 -9.23 29.26 -12.38
C PRO A 358 -8.84 30.70 -12.02
N GLU A 359 -9.71 31.67 -12.35
CA GLU A 359 -9.51 33.09 -12.07
C GLU A 359 -9.90 33.52 -10.65
N SER A 360 -10.45 32.62 -9.83
CA SER A 360 -10.86 32.96 -8.47
C SER A 360 -9.67 33.43 -7.63
N LYS A 361 -9.86 34.49 -6.86
CA LYS A 361 -8.87 34.95 -5.87
C LYS A 361 -9.01 34.23 -4.54
N GLU A 362 -10.13 33.55 -4.32
CA GLU A 362 -10.38 32.78 -3.11
C GLU A 362 -9.63 31.45 -3.17
N ALA A 363 -9.02 31.06 -2.05
CA ALA A 363 -8.39 29.75 -1.92
C ALA A 363 -9.43 28.63 -2.13
N ALA A 364 -9.02 27.55 -2.78
CA ALA A 364 -9.84 26.33 -2.86
C ALA A 364 -10.26 25.87 -1.45
N PRO A 365 -11.48 25.34 -1.24
CA PRO A 365 -11.99 24.98 0.09
C PRO A 365 -11.03 24.11 0.91
N GLN A 366 -10.39 23.14 0.27
CA GLN A 366 -9.43 22.21 0.86
C GLN A 366 -8.19 22.92 1.41
N VAL A 367 -7.67 23.91 0.67
CA VAL A 367 -6.52 24.72 1.09
C VAL A 367 -6.90 25.61 2.27
N LYS A 368 -8.10 26.19 2.23
CA LYS A 368 -8.66 26.98 3.33
C LYS A 368 -8.84 26.12 4.59
N ASP A 369 -9.33 24.90 4.45
CA ASP A 369 -9.55 23.98 5.56
C ASP A 369 -8.23 23.56 6.22
N LEU A 370 -7.21 23.20 5.43
CA LEU A 370 -5.86 22.91 5.97
C LEU A 370 -5.23 24.12 6.66
N SER A 371 -5.35 25.32 6.07
CA SER A 371 -4.82 26.55 6.66
C SER A 371 -5.53 26.89 7.98
N ASN A 372 -6.86 26.73 8.02
CA ASN A 372 -7.65 26.92 9.23
C ASN A 372 -7.31 25.87 10.29
N LEU A 373 -7.09 24.62 9.89
CA LEU A 373 -6.72 23.55 10.80
C LEU A 373 -5.32 23.78 11.39
N HIS A 374 -4.34 24.16 10.58
CA HIS A 374 -3.02 24.57 11.05
C HIS A 374 -3.11 25.68 12.10
N ARG A 375 -3.82 26.77 11.79
CA ARG A 375 -4.03 27.88 12.74
C ARG A 375 -4.67 27.41 14.05
N ARG A 376 -5.73 26.60 13.97
CA ARG A 376 -6.40 26.05 15.17
C ARG A 376 -5.47 25.20 16.02
N ILE A 377 -4.62 24.38 15.40
CA ILE A 377 -3.64 23.54 16.11
C ILE A 377 -2.63 24.44 16.82
N SER A 378 -2.03 25.39 16.11
CA SER A 378 -1.06 26.32 16.68
C SER A 378 -1.64 27.17 17.81
N ASP A 379 -2.84 27.73 17.62
CA ASP A 379 -3.54 28.53 18.64
C ASP A 379 -3.82 27.69 19.88
N ALA A 380 -4.33 26.46 19.73
CA ALA A 380 -4.64 25.58 20.85
C ALA A 380 -3.39 25.15 21.63
N ILE A 381 -2.30 24.80 20.93
CA ILE A 381 -1.02 24.42 21.56
C ILE A 381 -0.41 25.60 22.33
N ALA A 382 -0.52 26.82 21.81
CA ALA A 382 -0.01 28.01 22.48
C ALA A 382 -0.73 28.31 23.82
N GLN A 383 -1.95 27.79 24.03
CA GLN A 383 -2.67 27.93 25.29
C GLN A 383 -2.33 26.86 26.32
N VAL A 384 -1.58 25.80 25.96
CA VAL A 384 -1.29 24.70 26.89
C VAL A 384 -0.31 25.16 27.97
N ASN A 385 -0.74 25.08 29.23
CA ASN A 385 0.15 25.35 30.37
C ASN A 385 1.13 24.17 30.58
N LYS A 386 2.33 24.28 29.99
CA LYS A 386 3.39 23.28 30.08
C LYS A 386 3.83 23.00 31.52
N ASP A 387 3.92 24.02 32.38
CA ASP A 387 4.42 23.88 33.76
C ASP A 387 3.49 23.04 34.65
N ALA A 388 2.26 22.81 34.21
CA ALA A 388 1.30 21.95 34.89
C ALA A 388 1.39 20.47 34.48
N LEU A 389 2.22 20.12 33.49
CA LEU A 389 2.34 18.77 32.97
C LEU A 389 3.49 18.00 33.63
N ASN A 390 3.28 16.71 33.89
CA ASN A 390 4.37 15.78 34.20
C ASN A 390 5.22 15.51 32.95
N HIS A 391 6.34 14.80 33.12
CA HIS A 391 7.27 14.49 32.00
C HIS A 391 6.56 13.81 30.81
N GLU A 392 5.61 12.90 31.04
CA GLU A 392 4.87 12.24 29.95
C GLU A 392 4.02 13.25 29.16
N GLY A 393 3.38 14.18 29.87
CA GLY A 393 2.59 15.26 29.28
C GLY A 393 3.45 16.28 28.53
N GLU A 394 4.66 16.59 29.02
CA GLU A 394 5.61 17.43 28.28
C GLU A 394 6.06 16.78 26.98
N ALA A 395 6.38 15.48 27.02
CA ALA A 395 6.71 14.73 25.81
C ALA A 395 5.52 14.72 24.84
N PHE A 396 4.30 14.52 25.36
CA PHE A 396 3.08 14.55 24.56
C PHE A 396 2.86 15.92 23.89
N LEU A 397 3.10 17.01 24.62
CA LEU A 397 3.04 18.36 24.07
C LEU A 397 4.09 18.60 22.98
N SER A 398 5.31 18.06 23.11
CA SER A 398 6.35 18.10 22.06
C SER A 398 5.87 17.45 20.76
N GLU A 399 5.17 16.33 20.86
CA GLU A 399 4.59 15.66 19.68
C GLU A 399 3.50 16.50 19.02
N LEU A 400 2.62 17.13 19.81
CA LEU A 400 1.61 18.05 19.30
C LEU A 400 2.26 19.26 18.60
N GLN A 401 3.36 19.79 19.15
CA GLN A 401 4.14 20.86 18.51
C GLN A 401 4.75 20.41 17.18
N SER A 402 5.24 19.18 17.11
CA SER A 402 5.74 18.58 15.85
C SER A 402 4.62 18.48 14.80
N LEU A 403 3.41 18.10 15.21
CA LEU A 403 2.24 18.09 14.33
C LEU A 403 1.79 19.50 13.91
N ALA A 404 1.91 20.50 14.78
CA ALA A 404 1.66 21.89 14.41
C ALA A 404 2.59 22.35 13.29
N LYS A 405 3.89 22.06 13.41
CA LYS A 405 4.87 22.36 12.37
C LYS A 405 4.58 21.59 11.07
N LEU A 406 4.24 20.30 11.17
CA LEU A 406 3.88 19.46 10.03
C LEU A 406 2.60 19.97 9.33
N SER A 407 1.64 20.47 10.09
CA SER A 407 0.43 21.09 9.52
C SER A 407 0.74 22.41 8.79
N GLY A 408 1.75 23.16 9.24
CA GLY A 408 2.24 24.34 8.53
C GLY A 408 2.85 23.97 7.18
N PHE A 409 3.68 22.92 7.14
CA PHE A 409 4.20 22.36 5.89
C PHE A 409 3.07 22.01 4.92
N TRP A 410 2.09 21.20 5.35
CA TRP A 410 1.00 20.76 4.48
C TRP A 410 0.07 21.91 4.04
N ALA A 411 -0.13 22.94 4.87
CA ALA A 411 -0.89 24.13 4.49
C ALA A 411 -0.17 24.94 3.39
N SER A 412 1.12 25.23 3.56
CA SER A 412 1.93 25.90 2.54
C SER A 412 2.05 25.07 1.26
N TYR A 413 2.20 23.75 1.39
CA TYR A 413 2.29 22.84 0.26
C TYR A 413 0.98 22.77 -0.55
N ALA A 414 -0.17 22.64 0.13
CA ALA A 414 -1.48 22.69 -0.51
C ALA A 414 -1.70 24.01 -1.26
N ARG A 415 -1.27 25.13 -0.67
CA ARG A 415 -1.33 26.45 -1.29
C ARG A 415 -0.44 26.55 -2.52
N ALA A 416 0.78 25.99 -2.46
CA ALA A 416 1.68 25.94 -3.60
C ALA A 416 1.05 25.18 -4.79
N ILE A 417 0.46 24.00 -4.53
CA ILE A 417 -0.24 23.20 -5.54
C ILE A 417 -1.39 23.99 -6.18
N GLU A 418 -2.22 24.65 -5.37
CA GLU A 418 -3.33 25.45 -5.87
C GLU A 418 -2.84 26.57 -6.80
N LEU A 419 -1.81 27.31 -6.37
CA LEU A 419 -1.23 28.40 -7.16
C LEU A 419 -0.61 27.90 -8.46
N THR A 420 0.04 26.74 -8.44
CA THR A 420 0.56 26.07 -9.64
C THR A 420 -0.58 25.77 -10.61
N TYR A 421 -1.67 25.14 -10.17
CA TYR A 421 -2.81 24.85 -11.06
C TYR A 421 -3.46 26.12 -11.62
N ARG A 422 -3.56 27.19 -10.82
CA ARG A 422 -4.10 28.48 -11.31
C ARG A 422 -3.16 29.12 -12.32
N PHE A 423 -1.86 29.07 -12.08
CA PHE A 423 -0.86 29.52 -13.07
C PHE A 423 -1.01 28.75 -14.37
N VAL A 424 -1.12 27.41 -14.32
CA VAL A 424 -1.31 26.58 -15.52
C VAL A 424 -2.60 26.95 -16.26
N GLY A 425 -3.69 27.19 -15.53
CA GLY A 425 -4.97 27.54 -16.13
C GLY A 425 -5.06 28.97 -16.69
N THR A 426 -4.23 29.91 -16.22
CA THR A 426 -4.35 31.35 -16.55
C THR A 426 -3.15 31.93 -17.29
N GLY A 427 -1.97 31.31 -17.16
CA GLY A 427 -0.69 31.85 -17.61
C GLY A 427 -0.18 33.05 -16.78
N ASP A 428 -0.77 33.36 -15.62
CA ASP A 428 -0.34 34.50 -14.80
C ASP A 428 0.98 34.22 -14.07
N ASN A 429 2.07 34.82 -14.57
CA ASN A 429 3.41 34.70 -14.00
C ASN A 429 3.54 35.17 -12.55
N HIS A 430 2.64 36.01 -12.05
CA HIS A 430 2.63 36.37 -10.63
C HIS A 430 2.16 35.20 -9.75
N LEU A 431 1.26 34.33 -10.25
CA LEU A 431 0.88 33.10 -9.56
C LEU A 431 2.03 32.09 -9.52
N ALA A 432 2.79 31.96 -10.61
CA ALA A 432 4.00 31.13 -10.66
C ALA A 432 5.00 31.54 -9.58
N LYS A 433 5.30 32.84 -9.45
CA LYS A 433 6.19 33.35 -8.39
C LYS A 433 5.68 33.01 -6.99
N LYS A 434 4.38 33.20 -6.74
CA LYS A 434 3.78 32.87 -5.44
C LYS A 434 3.77 31.37 -5.15
N ALA A 435 3.64 30.53 -6.17
CA ALA A 435 3.74 29.08 -6.02
C ALA A 435 5.15 28.69 -5.54
N VAL A 436 6.20 29.25 -6.17
CA VAL A 436 7.60 29.07 -5.76
C VAL A 436 7.84 29.55 -4.32
N GLU A 437 7.33 30.72 -3.95
CA GLU A 437 7.39 31.23 -2.57
C GLU A 437 6.75 30.24 -1.58
N SER A 438 5.56 29.71 -1.91
CA SER A 438 4.83 28.75 -1.06
C SER A 438 5.55 27.39 -0.96
N TYR A 439 6.19 26.91 -2.03
CA TYR A 439 7.02 25.69 -1.99
C TYR A 439 8.27 25.88 -1.11
N ASN A 440 8.90 27.06 -1.15
CA ASN A 440 10.03 27.37 -0.27
C ASN A 440 9.61 27.44 1.20
N GLU A 441 8.45 28.02 1.50
CA GLU A 441 7.86 28.01 2.84
C GLU A 441 7.60 26.58 3.32
N ALA A 442 7.03 25.72 2.46
CA ALA A 442 6.83 24.31 2.76
C ALA A 442 8.17 23.61 3.05
N ALA A 443 9.18 23.77 2.20
CA ALA A 443 10.50 23.18 2.41
C ALA A 443 11.14 23.60 3.74
N ALA A 444 11.00 24.89 4.10
CA ALA A 444 11.49 25.43 5.36
C ALA A 444 10.74 24.81 6.55
N ALA A 445 9.41 24.76 6.50
CA ALA A 445 8.58 24.16 7.54
C ALA A 445 8.91 22.67 7.74
N TYR A 446 9.06 21.89 6.67
CA TYR A 446 9.40 20.47 6.79
C TYR A 446 10.81 20.25 7.34
N THR A 447 11.77 21.14 7.03
CA THR A 447 13.12 21.06 7.61
C THR A 447 13.07 21.24 9.14
N ASP A 448 12.25 22.18 9.62
CA ASP A 448 12.03 22.39 11.06
C ASP A 448 11.34 21.18 11.71
N VAL A 449 10.32 20.62 11.05
CA VAL A 449 9.65 19.37 11.46
C VAL A 449 10.63 18.23 11.61
N ALA A 450 11.40 17.93 10.58
CA ALA A 450 12.34 16.82 10.56
C ALA A 450 13.36 16.93 11.69
N SER A 451 13.91 18.13 11.92
CA SER A 451 14.87 18.35 13.02
C SER A 451 14.26 18.08 14.40
N THR A 452 12.97 18.38 14.58
CA THR A 452 12.26 18.15 15.85
C THR A 452 11.94 16.66 16.02
N ILE A 453 11.41 16.00 14.98
CA ILE A 453 11.03 14.59 15.06
C ILE A 453 12.26 13.69 15.24
N GLU A 454 13.39 13.97 14.62
CA GLU A 454 14.59 13.12 14.77
C GLU A 454 15.16 13.11 16.18
N ALA A 455 15.03 14.23 16.90
CA ALA A 455 15.44 14.33 18.29
C ALA A 455 14.63 13.38 19.17
N ASP A 456 13.33 13.25 18.89
CA ASP A 456 12.39 12.50 19.73
C ASP A 456 12.17 11.05 19.25
N TYR A 457 12.42 10.73 17.97
CA TYR A 457 12.06 9.44 17.35
C TYR A 457 13.22 8.71 16.66
N LYS A 458 13.19 7.38 16.70
CA LYS A 458 14.22 6.48 16.14
C LYS A 458 14.24 6.43 14.59
N GLY A 459 13.25 7.03 13.95
CA GLY A 459 12.94 6.89 12.52
C GLY A 459 11.51 6.36 12.35
N PHE A 460 11.07 6.27 11.10
CA PHE A 460 9.82 5.60 10.72
C PHE A 460 10.17 4.42 9.81
N THR A 461 9.39 3.35 9.91
CA THR A 461 9.54 2.17 9.06
C THR A 461 8.65 2.32 7.84
N THR A 462 9.23 2.60 6.66
CA THR A 462 8.49 2.51 5.40
C THR A 462 8.48 1.08 4.90
N GLY A 463 7.39 0.38 5.21
CA GLY A 463 7.08 -0.92 4.59
C GLY A 463 7.82 -2.14 5.16
N ILE A 464 7.63 -3.25 4.44
CA ILE A 464 7.97 -4.63 4.80
C ILE A 464 9.49 -4.90 4.87
N TRP A 465 10.34 -3.95 4.48
CA TRP A 465 11.76 -4.22 4.15
C TRP A 465 12.81 -3.52 5.02
N ASP A 466 12.48 -3.09 6.24
CA ASP A 466 13.44 -2.53 7.21
C ASP A 466 14.31 -1.36 6.69
N ILE A 467 13.91 -0.70 5.61
CA ILE A 467 14.52 0.58 5.23
C ILE A 467 13.99 1.60 6.23
N ILE A 468 14.73 1.78 7.32
CA ILE A 468 14.55 2.90 8.22
C ILE A 468 14.95 4.15 7.44
N THR A 469 13.98 4.79 6.82
CA THR A 469 14.14 6.16 6.35
C THR A 469 14.14 7.06 7.58
N THR A 470 15.24 7.79 7.77
CA THR A 470 15.27 8.90 8.72
C THR A 470 14.58 10.09 8.07
N TRP A 471 14.00 10.95 8.89
CA TRP A 471 13.39 12.20 8.44
C TRP A 471 14.38 13.08 7.69
N SER A 472 15.63 13.15 8.19
CA SER A 472 16.77 13.79 7.52
C SER A 472 17.09 13.17 6.18
N GLY A 473 16.92 11.86 6.00
CA GLY A 473 17.12 11.18 4.72
C GLY A 473 16.11 11.63 3.66
N VAL A 474 14.92 12.06 4.08
CA VAL A 474 13.87 12.55 3.17
C VAL A 474 14.08 14.02 2.79
N ILE A 475 14.71 14.84 3.64
CA ILE A 475 14.87 16.28 3.39
C ILE A 475 15.57 16.57 2.05
N PRO A 476 16.71 15.93 1.68
CA PRO A 476 17.38 16.20 0.41
C PRO A 476 16.51 15.86 -0.80
N GLU A 477 15.82 14.71 -0.78
CA GLU A 477 14.98 14.29 -1.92
C GLU A 477 13.73 15.18 -2.04
N MET A 478 13.09 15.55 -0.93
CA MET A 478 12.03 16.55 -0.94
C MET A 478 12.53 17.87 -1.52
N ARG A 479 13.65 18.41 -1.02
CA ARG A 479 14.19 19.70 -1.50
C ARG A 479 14.50 19.62 -2.99
N LYS A 480 15.11 18.54 -3.45
CA LYS A 480 15.39 18.30 -4.86
C LYS A 480 14.12 18.25 -5.71
N SER A 481 13.05 17.62 -5.23
CA SER A 481 11.75 17.57 -5.91
C SER A 481 11.09 18.96 -5.96
N LEU A 482 11.09 19.69 -4.84
CA LEU A 482 10.59 21.07 -4.77
C LEU A 482 11.39 22.04 -5.66
N ASP A 483 12.72 21.98 -5.62
CA ASP A 483 13.61 22.78 -6.46
C ASP A 483 13.40 22.48 -7.94
N SER A 484 13.18 21.21 -8.30
CA SER A 484 12.88 20.80 -9.67
C SER A 484 11.52 21.32 -10.12
N THR A 485 10.52 21.28 -9.25
CA THR A 485 9.19 21.86 -9.49
C THR A 485 9.27 23.38 -9.68
N CYS A 486 10.03 24.07 -8.82
CA CYS A 486 10.26 25.50 -8.95
C CYS A 486 10.97 25.86 -10.27
N ARG A 487 12.02 25.12 -10.66
CA ARG A 487 12.69 25.30 -11.96
C ARG A 487 11.73 25.10 -13.13
N MET A 488 10.93 24.05 -13.08
CA MET A 488 9.94 23.75 -14.11
C MET A 488 8.91 24.88 -14.24
N ILE A 489 8.39 25.41 -13.13
CA ILE A 489 7.48 26.57 -13.13
C ILE A 489 8.16 27.82 -13.73
N GLU A 490 9.42 28.06 -13.37
CA GLU A 490 10.20 29.18 -13.88
C GLU A 490 10.51 29.05 -15.39
N GLU A 491 10.70 27.85 -15.90
CA GLU A 491 10.85 27.59 -17.34
C GLU A 491 9.52 27.80 -18.07
N PHE A 492 8.40 27.31 -17.50
CA PHE A 492 7.07 27.45 -18.10
C PHE A 492 6.56 28.90 -18.16
N ARG A 493 6.99 29.79 -17.25
CA ARG A 493 6.57 31.20 -17.25
C ARG A 493 6.94 31.96 -18.53
N HIS A 494 7.88 31.41 -19.31
CA HIS A 494 8.34 31.97 -20.58
C HIS A 494 7.61 31.36 -21.79
N ILE A 495 6.79 30.34 -21.58
CA ILE A 495 6.00 29.67 -22.62
C ILE A 495 4.59 30.29 -22.67
N PRO A 496 4.02 30.58 -23.85
CA PRO A 496 2.66 31.07 -23.96
C PRO A 496 1.65 30.13 -23.27
N ALA A 497 0.70 30.70 -22.51
CA ALA A 497 -0.28 29.94 -21.72
C ALA A 497 -1.02 28.85 -22.51
N CYS A 498 -1.32 29.11 -23.78
CA CYS A 498 -1.98 28.15 -24.67
C CYS A 498 -1.15 26.89 -24.98
N MET A 499 0.17 26.92 -24.76
CA MET A 499 1.07 25.77 -24.92
C MET A 499 1.39 25.07 -23.59
N VAL A 500 1.23 25.76 -22.45
CA VAL A 500 1.55 25.22 -21.13
C VAL A 500 0.60 24.09 -20.74
N GLY A 501 -0.71 24.23 -21.00
CA GLY A 501 -1.68 23.16 -20.77
C GLY A 501 -1.36 21.89 -21.56
N ASP A 502 -1.14 22.03 -22.87
CA ASP A 502 -0.76 20.91 -23.75
C ASP A 502 0.58 20.26 -23.37
N LEU A 503 1.56 21.04 -22.90
CA LEU A 503 2.87 20.53 -22.49
C LEU A 503 2.81 19.81 -21.15
N LEU A 504 1.98 20.25 -20.21
CA LEU A 504 1.80 19.56 -18.93
C LEU A 504 1.03 18.26 -19.11
N ASP A 505 -0.04 18.24 -19.88
CA ASP A 505 -0.75 16.99 -20.22
C ASP A 505 0.19 15.97 -20.90
N ARG A 506 1.12 16.46 -21.74
CA ARG A 506 2.13 15.61 -22.41
C ARG A 506 3.33 15.24 -21.53
N ASN A 507 3.78 16.10 -20.62
CA ASN A 507 4.89 15.80 -19.71
C ASN A 507 4.45 14.90 -18.56
N ILE A 508 3.19 14.99 -18.11
CA ILE A 508 2.55 13.98 -17.25
C ILE A 508 2.61 12.60 -17.94
N LEU A 509 2.34 12.56 -19.25
CA LEU A 509 2.47 11.34 -20.06
C LEU A 509 3.94 10.88 -20.29
N TRP A 510 4.93 11.78 -20.22
CA TRP A 510 6.34 11.43 -20.38
C TRP A 510 6.96 10.89 -19.08
N TYR A 511 6.64 11.53 -17.95
CA TYR A 511 6.98 11.01 -16.61
C TYR A 511 6.34 9.64 -16.35
N ARG A 512 5.18 9.36 -16.95
CA ARG A 512 4.51 8.05 -16.95
C ARG A 512 5.38 6.90 -17.47
N GLN A 513 6.26 7.14 -18.46
CA GLN A 513 7.15 6.11 -19.02
C GLN A 513 8.47 5.98 -18.26
N LEU A 514 8.97 7.06 -17.66
CA LEU A 514 10.24 7.03 -16.91
C LEU A 514 10.10 6.43 -15.51
N MET A 515 8.94 6.55 -14.87
CA MET A 515 8.68 5.99 -13.54
C MET A 515 8.46 4.47 -13.54
N GLU A 516 8.23 3.86 -14.70
CA GLU A 516 8.32 2.41 -14.87
C GLU A 516 9.79 1.92 -14.81
N TRP A 517 10.78 2.83 -14.79
CA TRP A 517 12.17 2.47 -15.09
C TRP A 517 13.23 2.46 -13.96
N PRO A 518 13.09 3.07 -12.76
CA PRO A 518 14.26 3.15 -11.87
C PRO A 518 14.42 2.04 -10.82
N PHE A 519 13.52 1.06 -10.70
CA PHE A 519 13.66 0.00 -9.67
C PHE A 519 14.25 -1.34 -10.14
N HIS A 520 14.69 -1.47 -11.39
CA HIS A 520 15.20 -2.75 -11.92
C HIS A 520 16.67 -3.08 -11.61
N ASN A 521 17.40 -2.25 -10.84
CA ASN A 521 18.86 -2.41 -10.72
C ASN A 521 19.38 -3.21 -9.51
N ASN A 522 18.53 -3.86 -8.71
CA ASN A 522 18.97 -4.86 -7.75
C ASN A 522 18.07 -6.08 -7.85
N GLY A 523 18.59 -7.21 -8.33
CA GLY A 523 17.84 -8.46 -8.55
C GLY A 523 17.21 -9.02 -7.27
N VAL A 524 16.04 -8.50 -6.92
CA VAL A 524 15.21 -8.92 -5.79
C VAL A 524 13.75 -8.86 -6.23
N ASP A 525 13.04 -9.96 -6.03
CA ASP A 525 11.63 -10.17 -6.40
C ASP A 525 10.74 -9.03 -5.89
N CYS A 526 10.24 -8.22 -6.82
CA CYS A 526 9.29 -7.16 -6.54
C CYS A 526 7.86 -7.72 -6.58
N PHE A 527 7.07 -7.42 -5.56
CA PHE A 527 5.61 -7.52 -5.66
C PHE A 527 5.15 -6.49 -6.69
N HIS A 528 4.75 -6.96 -7.87
CA HIS A 528 4.24 -6.12 -8.93
C HIS A 528 2.77 -5.77 -8.64
N CYS A 529 2.52 -4.54 -8.19
CA CYS A 529 1.16 -4.00 -8.16
C CYS A 529 0.82 -3.47 -9.55
N HIS A 530 0.30 -4.34 -10.43
CA HIS A 530 -0.21 -3.93 -11.73
C HIS A 530 -1.70 -3.59 -11.61
N GLN A 531 -2.03 -2.31 -11.77
CA GLN A 531 -3.40 -1.85 -11.91
C GLN A 531 -3.59 -1.21 -13.28
N VAL A 532 -4.27 -1.94 -14.16
CA VAL A 532 -4.77 -1.40 -15.43
C VAL A 532 -6.09 -0.72 -15.13
N LEU A 533 -6.17 0.59 -15.43
CA LEU A 533 -7.39 1.40 -15.33
C LEU A 533 -8.56 0.73 -16.06
N PRO A 534 -9.63 0.29 -15.38
CA PRO A 534 -10.88 0.04 -16.04
C PRO A 534 -11.59 1.40 -16.21
N TYR A 535 -11.81 1.82 -17.45
CA TYR A 535 -12.88 2.78 -17.75
C TYR A 535 -14.17 2.22 -17.14
N THR A 536 -14.62 2.80 -16.03
CA THR A 536 -15.79 2.31 -15.31
C THR A 536 -17.03 2.80 -16.05
N VAL A 537 -17.78 1.85 -16.62
CA VAL A 537 -19.14 2.06 -17.11
C VAL A 537 -19.99 2.49 -15.90
N LYS A 538 -20.33 3.78 -15.81
CA LYS A 538 -21.20 4.31 -14.75
C LYS A 538 -22.57 3.63 -14.84
N SER A 539 -22.98 2.97 -13.75
CA SER A 539 -24.36 2.63 -13.35
C SER A 539 -25.41 2.60 -14.48
N GLY A 540 -25.62 1.40 -15.04
CA GLY A 540 -26.90 1.00 -15.61
C GLY A 540 -27.11 1.22 -17.11
N ASN A 541 -26.14 1.73 -17.87
CA ASN A 541 -26.18 1.70 -19.33
C ASN A 541 -24.76 1.66 -19.92
N PHE A 542 -24.38 0.53 -20.52
CA PHE A 542 -23.26 0.51 -21.45
C PHE A 542 -23.69 1.25 -22.73
N ARG A 543 -23.18 2.47 -22.95
CA ARG A 543 -23.41 3.25 -24.18
C ARG A 543 -22.15 3.20 -25.05
N PRO A 544 -22.07 2.27 -26.02
CA PRO A 544 -20.88 2.07 -26.83
C PRO A 544 -20.61 3.16 -27.88
N ASP A 545 -21.49 4.14 -28.04
CA ASP A 545 -21.39 5.14 -29.10
C ASP A 545 -20.06 5.91 -29.00
N GLY A 546 -19.15 5.66 -29.95
CA GLY A 546 -17.83 6.28 -30.03
C GLY A 546 -16.67 5.47 -29.44
N LEU A 547 -16.94 4.40 -28.69
CA LEU A 547 -15.89 3.51 -28.18
C LEU A 547 -15.40 2.59 -29.31
N ARG A 548 -14.10 2.63 -29.62
CA ARG A 548 -13.49 1.79 -30.67
C ARG A 548 -12.64 0.63 -30.13
N LEU A 549 -12.19 0.73 -28.88
CA LEU A 549 -11.34 -0.27 -28.22
C LEU A 549 -11.72 -0.35 -26.73
N LEU A 550 -11.94 -1.55 -26.24
CA LEU A 550 -12.16 -1.88 -24.84
C LEU A 550 -11.02 -2.83 -24.44
N ILE A 551 -10.20 -2.44 -23.47
CA ILE A 551 -9.12 -3.27 -22.95
C ILE A 551 -9.60 -3.85 -21.62
N VAL A 552 -9.57 -5.16 -21.49
CA VAL A 552 -10.10 -5.89 -20.33
C VAL A 552 -9.01 -6.79 -19.80
N GLN A 553 -8.67 -6.61 -18.53
CA GLN A 553 -7.84 -7.57 -17.79
C GLN A 553 -8.64 -8.86 -17.64
N LYS A 554 -8.03 -10.02 -17.89
CA LYS A 554 -8.64 -11.37 -17.99
C LYS A 554 -9.71 -11.71 -16.94
N ASP A 555 -9.70 -11.03 -15.79
CA ASP A 555 -10.75 -11.12 -14.79
C ASP A 555 -12.04 -10.42 -15.27
N MET A 556 -12.87 -11.18 -16.00
CA MET A 556 -14.15 -10.73 -16.56
C MET A 556 -15.24 -10.51 -15.49
N ALA A 557 -14.96 -10.77 -14.21
CA ALA A 557 -15.91 -10.65 -13.12
C ALA A 557 -16.68 -9.31 -13.09
N PRO A 558 -16.04 -8.14 -13.33
CA PRO A 558 -16.74 -6.86 -13.40
C PRO A 558 -17.61 -6.64 -14.64
N LEU A 559 -17.39 -7.42 -15.72
CA LEU A 559 -18.12 -7.32 -16.98
C LEU A 559 -19.20 -8.40 -17.15
N LEU A 560 -19.24 -9.41 -16.27
CA LEU A 560 -20.29 -10.43 -16.24
C LEU A 560 -21.71 -9.83 -16.30
N PRO A 561 -22.04 -8.73 -15.59
CA PRO A 561 -23.35 -8.10 -15.69
C PRO A 561 -23.66 -7.48 -17.07
N PHE A 562 -22.64 -7.19 -17.88
CA PHE A 562 -22.75 -6.49 -19.18
C PHE A 562 -22.35 -7.36 -20.38
N LYS A 563 -22.26 -8.68 -20.19
CA LYS A 563 -21.76 -9.64 -21.19
C LYS A 563 -22.44 -9.47 -22.55
N GLU A 564 -23.78 -9.40 -22.57
CA GLU A 564 -24.54 -9.30 -23.81
C GLU A 564 -24.33 -7.95 -24.52
N GLU A 565 -24.17 -6.85 -23.77
CA GLU A 565 -23.94 -5.52 -24.33
C GLU A 565 -22.53 -5.37 -24.90
N VAL A 566 -21.52 -5.93 -24.23
CA VAL A 566 -20.14 -6.00 -24.74
C VAL A 566 -20.09 -6.86 -26.00
N LEU A 567 -20.75 -8.03 -26.01
CA LEU A 567 -20.82 -8.89 -27.20
C LEU A 567 -21.54 -8.20 -28.36
N SER A 568 -22.65 -7.51 -28.09
CA SER A 568 -23.38 -6.72 -29.09
C SER A 568 -22.51 -5.61 -29.68
N TRP A 569 -21.73 -4.92 -28.85
CA TRP A 569 -20.82 -3.87 -29.30
C TRP A 569 -19.66 -4.40 -30.14
N VAL A 570 -19.04 -5.51 -29.74
CA VAL A 570 -18.00 -6.17 -30.55
C VAL A 570 -18.57 -6.56 -31.92
N LYS A 571 -19.80 -7.10 -31.96
CA LYS A 571 -20.51 -7.41 -33.22
C LYS A 571 -20.77 -6.16 -34.08
N SER A 572 -20.94 -4.98 -33.48
CA SER A 572 -21.07 -3.70 -34.19
C SER A 572 -19.75 -3.05 -34.63
N GLY A 573 -18.61 -3.74 -34.49
CA GLY A 573 -17.30 -3.25 -34.92
C GLY A 573 -16.42 -2.69 -33.80
N GLY A 574 -16.83 -2.82 -32.54
CA GLY A 574 -15.98 -2.59 -31.37
C GLY A 574 -14.81 -3.57 -31.30
N ARG A 575 -13.65 -3.14 -30.81
CA ARG A 575 -12.48 -4.01 -30.61
C ARG A 575 -12.32 -4.34 -29.13
N LEU A 576 -12.31 -5.62 -28.78
CA LEU A 576 -12.00 -6.07 -27.42
C LEU A 576 -10.55 -6.57 -27.38
N LEU A 577 -9.72 -5.99 -26.53
CA LEU A 577 -8.38 -6.50 -26.22
C LEU A 577 -8.42 -7.14 -24.84
N LEU A 578 -8.29 -8.46 -24.79
CA LEU A 578 -8.14 -9.20 -23.54
C LEU A 578 -6.65 -9.24 -23.20
N TYR A 579 -6.30 -8.74 -22.02
CA TYR A 579 -4.92 -8.70 -21.53
C TYR A 579 -4.76 -9.66 -20.35
N ASP A 580 -3.86 -10.62 -20.49
CA ASP A 580 -3.53 -11.65 -19.49
C ASP A 580 -2.11 -11.38 -18.95
N ILE A 581 -2.00 -10.99 -17.67
CA ILE A 581 -0.72 -10.69 -17.02
C ILE A 581 -0.06 -11.97 -16.47
N GLU A 582 -0.80 -13.07 -16.30
CA GLU A 582 -0.28 -14.26 -15.60
C GLU A 582 0.66 -15.12 -16.46
N ARG A 583 0.77 -14.85 -17.76
CA ARG A 583 1.58 -15.66 -18.69
C ARG A 583 3.08 -15.36 -18.72
N ASN A 584 3.58 -14.43 -17.92
CA ASN A 584 5.03 -14.15 -17.87
C ASN A 584 5.85 -15.11 -16.99
N TYR A 585 5.24 -16.14 -16.38
CA TYR A 585 5.93 -16.94 -15.33
C TYR A 585 5.84 -18.47 -15.43
N ASP A 586 5.38 -19.08 -16.53
CA ASP A 586 5.48 -20.55 -16.68
C ASP A 586 5.60 -21.02 -18.14
N PRO A 587 6.76 -21.55 -18.59
CA PRO A 587 6.93 -22.07 -19.94
C PRO A 587 6.42 -23.51 -20.12
N GLY A 588 5.76 -24.13 -19.13
CA GLY A 588 5.68 -25.59 -19.06
C GLY A 588 4.33 -26.23 -18.74
N PHE A 589 3.17 -25.67 -19.10
CA PHE A 589 1.90 -26.40 -18.88
C PHE A 589 0.82 -26.12 -19.95
N LEU A 590 0.49 -27.14 -20.73
CA LEU A 590 -0.74 -27.22 -21.54
C LEU A 590 -1.65 -28.31 -20.94
N PRO A 591 -2.87 -27.98 -20.50
CA PRO A 591 -3.97 -28.91 -20.52
C PRO A 591 -4.88 -28.61 -21.73
N GLU A 592 -4.97 -29.56 -22.67
CA GLU A 592 -6.04 -29.63 -23.68
C GLU A 592 -7.26 -30.42 -23.14
N PRO A 593 -8.48 -30.23 -23.68
CA PRO A 593 -9.09 -28.95 -24.00
C PRO A 593 -10.56 -28.84 -23.52
N LEU A 594 -10.96 -27.64 -23.12
CA LEU A 594 -12.34 -27.18 -23.23
C LEU A 594 -12.57 -26.82 -24.71
N GLN A 595 -13.11 -27.77 -25.47
CA GLN A 595 -13.73 -27.52 -26.76
C GLN A 595 -14.93 -26.59 -26.55
N LEU A 596 -14.75 -25.32 -26.93
CA LEU A 596 -15.87 -24.51 -27.41
C LEU A 596 -15.85 -24.63 -28.93
N ASP A 597 -16.78 -25.43 -29.46
CA ASP A 597 -17.04 -25.53 -30.89
C ASP A 597 -17.44 -24.15 -31.42
N TYR A 598 -16.46 -23.39 -31.91
CA TYR A 598 -16.49 -22.35 -32.95
C TYR A 598 -15.16 -21.60 -32.80
N PHE A 599 -14.29 -21.71 -33.83
CA PHE A 599 -12.87 -21.31 -33.89
C PHE A 599 -11.85 -22.39 -33.49
N SER A 600 -11.83 -23.51 -34.22
CA SER A 600 -10.65 -24.38 -34.31
C SER A 600 -9.78 -23.98 -35.51
N ASN A 601 -8.47 -23.80 -35.27
CA ASN A 601 -7.35 -23.55 -36.20
C ASN A 601 -6.86 -22.10 -36.30
N VAL A 602 -6.05 -21.68 -35.32
CA VAL A 602 -5.08 -20.61 -35.50
C VAL A 602 -3.70 -21.17 -35.12
N HIS A 603 -2.88 -21.50 -36.12
CA HIS A 603 -1.46 -21.76 -35.94
C HIS A 603 -0.71 -20.45 -36.22
N ILE A 604 0.15 -20.03 -35.31
CA ILE A 604 0.99 -18.84 -35.48
C ILE A 604 2.33 -19.29 -36.06
N HIS A 605 2.44 -19.26 -37.39
CA HIS A 605 3.70 -19.09 -38.12
C HIS A 605 3.37 -18.34 -39.42
N ASP A 606 3.93 -17.14 -39.57
CA ASP A 606 3.94 -16.31 -40.79
C ASP A 606 2.58 -15.97 -41.47
N GLY A 607 1.64 -15.42 -40.69
CA GLY A 607 0.46 -14.70 -41.21
C GLY A 607 -0.87 -15.14 -40.58
N ILE A 608 -1.85 -14.22 -40.53
CA ILE A 608 -3.22 -14.53 -40.11
C ILE A 608 -4.01 -14.99 -41.34
N TYR A 609 -4.39 -16.26 -41.36
CA TYR A 609 -5.28 -16.84 -42.36
C TYR A 609 -6.61 -17.19 -41.71
N VAL A 610 -7.72 -16.83 -42.35
CA VAL A 610 -9.06 -17.28 -41.97
C VAL A 610 -9.64 -18.01 -43.17
N ASN A 611 -9.98 -19.30 -43.00
CA ASN A 611 -10.49 -20.16 -44.07
C ASN A 611 -9.63 -20.23 -45.34
N GLY A 612 -8.30 -20.11 -45.22
CA GLY A 612 -7.38 -20.21 -46.36
C GLY A 612 -7.36 -18.98 -47.28
N GLU A 613 -8.03 -17.89 -46.92
CA GLU A 613 -7.96 -16.61 -47.64
C GLU A 613 -7.14 -15.57 -46.85
N ASP A 614 -6.46 -14.69 -47.59
CA ASP A 614 -5.70 -13.56 -47.05
C ASP A 614 -6.69 -12.57 -46.38
N HIS A 615 -6.58 -12.41 -45.07
CA HIS A 615 -7.40 -11.46 -44.33
C HIS A 615 -7.00 -10.02 -44.73
N PRO A 616 -7.92 -9.05 -44.88
CA PRO A 616 -7.63 -7.67 -45.31
C PRO A 616 -6.67 -6.87 -44.40
N LEU A 617 -6.12 -7.50 -43.35
CA LEU A 617 -5.03 -6.99 -42.53
C LEU A 617 -3.63 -7.28 -43.12
N THR A 618 -3.48 -8.06 -44.21
CA THR A 618 -2.16 -8.42 -44.81
C THR A 618 -1.74 -7.57 -46.03
N GLY A 619 -2.58 -6.67 -46.53
CA GLY A 619 -2.38 -5.96 -47.81
C GLY A 619 -1.34 -4.83 -47.86
N GLY A 620 -0.37 -4.75 -46.93
CA GLY A 620 0.51 -3.57 -46.83
C GLY A 620 2.01 -3.79 -46.65
N PHE A 621 2.50 -5.04 -46.55
CA PHE A 621 3.88 -5.30 -46.12
C PHE A 621 4.68 -6.29 -46.98
N LYS A 622 4.14 -6.81 -48.08
CA LYS A 622 4.83 -7.86 -48.88
C LYS A 622 5.90 -7.39 -49.87
N GLU A 623 6.13 -6.08 -50.06
CA GLU A 623 7.13 -5.61 -51.04
C GLU A 623 8.02 -4.46 -50.53
N ARG A 624 8.90 -4.72 -49.56
CA ARG A 624 10.12 -3.92 -49.35
C ARG A 624 11.26 -4.82 -48.90
N ASN A 625 11.99 -5.37 -49.86
CA ASN A 625 13.29 -6.00 -49.61
C ASN A 625 14.29 -4.90 -49.19
N LEU A 626 14.65 -4.84 -47.91
CA LEU A 626 15.80 -4.08 -47.43
C LEU A 626 17.00 -5.04 -47.36
N THR A 627 17.88 -4.94 -48.34
CA THR A 627 19.18 -5.62 -48.33
C THR A 627 20.12 -4.83 -47.41
N PHE A 628 20.58 -5.44 -46.32
CA PHE A 628 21.63 -4.87 -45.47
C PHE A 628 23.01 -5.14 -46.09
N ILE A 629 23.77 -4.08 -46.36
CA ILE A 629 25.21 -4.16 -46.64
C ILE A 629 25.94 -3.62 -45.39
N PRO A 630 26.87 -4.36 -44.78
CA PRO A 630 27.60 -3.86 -43.61
C PRO A 630 28.65 -2.82 -44.02
N ASP A 631 28.69 -1.69 -43.31
CA ASP A 631 29.80 -0.72 -43.29
C ASP A 631 30.40 -0.71 -41.87
N SER A 632 31.73 -0.71 -41.78
CA SER A 632 32.54 -0.81 -40.57
C SER A 632 32.69 0.48 -39.73
N ASN A 633 31.96 1.57 -40.01
CA ASN A 633 32.13 2.84 -39.30
C ASN A 633 30.81 3.47 -38.82
N GLY A 634 30.35 3.08 -37.62
CA GLY A 634 29.62 3.89 -36.63
C GLY A 634 28.48 4.83 -37.10
N ILE A 635 27.29 4.64 -36.53
CA ILE A 635 26.09 5.46 -36.75
C ILE A 635 26.36 6.95 -36.42
N ARG A 636 26.25 7.83 -37.43
CA ARG A 636 26.04 9.28 -37.26
C ARG A 636 24.66 9.66 -37.79
N MET A 637 23.89 10.40 -37.00
CA MET A 637 22.70 11.09 -37.51
C MET A 637 23.09 12.50 -37.98
N GLY A 638 22.85 12.79 -39.26
CA GLY A 638 22.80 14.14 -39.82
C GLY A 638 21.36 14.50 -40.23
N PRO A 639 20.97 15.77 -40.23
CA PRO A 639 19.60 16.18 -40.53
C PRO A 639 19.37 16.17 -42.04
N CYS A 640 18.34 15.45 -42.51
CA CYS A 640 17.85 15.57 -43.88
C CYS A 640 16.64 16.49 -43.90
N SER A 641 16.83 17.69 -44.45
CA SER A 641 15.81 18.63 -44.86
C SER A 641 15.29 18.24 -46.24
N THR A 642 14.15 17.55 -46.33
CA THR A 642 13.18 17.61 -47.44
C THR A 642 12.07 16.56 -47.28
N CYS A 643 10.85 16.94 -47.71
CA CYS A 643 9.61 16.15 -47.85
C CYS A 643 8.60 16.28 -46.70
N TYR A 644 7.66 17.22 -46.89
CA TYR A 644 6.37 17.31 -46.21
C TYR A 644 5.36 16.36 -46.86
N GLY A 645 4.59 15.62 -46.05
CA GLY A 645 3.38 14.88 -46.41
C GLY A 645 2.74 14.23 -45.17
N PRO A 646 1.41 14.18 -45.02
CA PRO A 646 0.76 13.67 -43.82
C PRO A 646 0.72 12.15 -43.87
N GLY A 647 1.78 11.52 -43.37
CA GLY A 647 1.96 10.07 -43.32
C GLY A 647 2.23 9.62 -41.90
N TRP A 648 1.44 8.65 -41.46
CA TRP A 648 1.50 7.97 -40.17
C TRP A 648 2.94 7.54 -39.84
N LYS A 649 3.45 7.95 -38.68
CA LYS A 649 4.67 7.39 -38.11
C LYS A 649 4.29 6.14 -37.31
N VAL A 650 4.57 4.97 -37.85
CA VAL A 650 4.53 3.71 -37.10
C VAL A 650 5.85 3.58 -36.35
N LEU A 651 5.79 3.58 -35.01
CA LEU A 651 6.89 3.18 -34.15
C LEU A 651 6.82 1.66 -34.03
N ALA A 652 7.76 0.95 -34.66
CA ALA A 652 7.95 -0.48 -34.43
C ALA A 652 8.96 -0.64 -33.29
N ILE A 653 8.50 -1.17 -32.15
CA ILE A 653 9.37 -1.68 -31.09
C ILE A 653 9.62 -3.14 -31.44
N VAL A 654 10.83 -3.45 -31.91
CA VAL A 654 11.29 -4.83 -32.04
C VAL A 654 11.90 -5.21 -30.69
N GLN A 655 11.21 -6.09 -29.99
CA GLN A 655 11.72 -6.76 -28.79
C GLN A 655 12.62 -7.90 -29.27
N GLU A 656 13.94 -7.71 -29.30
CA GLU A 656 14.89 -8.82 -29.42
C GLU A 656 15.08 -9.44 -28.03
N GLU A 657 14.19 -10.36 -27.67
CA GLU A 657 14.47 -11.35 -26.64
C GLU A 657 15.00 -12.62 -27.33
N MET A 658 16.32 -12.75 -27.40
CA MET A 658 16.94 -14.06 -27.64
C MET A 658 16.74 -14.93 -26.41
N ALA A 659 15.64 -15.69 -26.40
CA ALA A 659 15.47 -16.82 -25.48
C ALA A 659 16.46 -17.93 -25.86
N LEU A 660 17.55 -18.06 -25.09
CA LEU A 660 18.44 -19.23 -25.15
C LEU A 660 17.76 -20.38 -24.39
N GLY A 661 17.17 -21.32 -25.15
CA GLY A 661 16.45 -22.44 -24.57
C GLY A 661 16.32 -23.65 -25.49
N THR A 662 17.41 -24.16 -26.07
CA THR A 662 17.45 -25.56 -26.57
C THR A 662 18.85 -26.17 -26.35
N PRO A 663 19.03 -27.15 -25.44
CA PRO A 663 20.31 -27.79 -25.21
C PRO A 663 20.51 -28.97 -26.16
N ALA A 664 20.87 -28.70 -27.42
CA ALA A 664 21.44 -29.71 -28.32
C ALA A 664 21.96 -29.06 -29.61
N LEU A 665 23.11 -28.37 -29.59
CA LEU A 665 24.03 -28.17 -30.75
C LEU A 665 25.12 -27.13 -30.45
N LEU A 666 26.01 -27.35 -29.49
CA LEU A 666 27.28 -26.60 -29.41
C LEU A 666 28.37 -27.50 -28.79
N LYS A 667 28.96 -28.38 -29.60
CA LYS A 667 30.17 -29.13 -29.22
C LYS A 667 31.45 -28.51 -29.76
N ASP A 668 31.37 -27.57 -30.71
CA ASP A 668 32.55 -27.10 -31.45
C ASP A 668 32.55 -25.57 -31.69
N ASN A 669 32.70 -24.76 -30.63
CA ASN A 669 33.44 -23.47 -30.67
C ASN A 669 33.41 -22.74 -29.31
N PRO A 670 34.55 -22.24 -28.79
CA PRO A 670 34.58 -21.40 -27.59
C PRO A 670 34.62 -19.91 -27.97
N ALA A 671 33.52 -19.19 -27.77
CA ALA A 671 33.54 -17.73 -27.73
C ALA A 671 32.59 -17.26 -26.63
N ALA A 672 33.18 -16.78 -25.52
CA ALA A 672 32.44 -16.10 -24.47
C ALA A 672 32.35 -14.61 -24.82
N LEU A 673 31.12 -14.10 -25.00
CA LEU A 673 30.84 -12.68 -25.11
C LEU A 673 30.51 -12.15 -23.70
N LEU A 674 31.39 -11.32 -23.14
CA LEU A 674 31.17 -10.61 -21.88
C LEU A 674 30.87 -9.14 -22.19
N VAL A 675 29.66 -8.68 -21.88
CA VAL A 675 29.26 -7.27 -22.02
C VAL A 675 29.46 -6.56 -20.67
N LEU A 676 30.29 -5.52 -20.63
CA LEU A 676 30.48 -4.65 -19.46
C LEU A 676 30.04 -3.22 -19.80
N PRO A 677 29.36 -2.50 -18.89
CA PRO A 677 28.97 -1.12 -19.12
C PRO A 677 30.18 -0.18 -18.97
N TRP A 678 30.34 0.68 -19.97
CA TRP A 678 31.35 1.74 -20.00
C TRP A 678 30.82 2.97 -19.25
N GLY A 679 31.41 3.30 -18.11
CA GLY A 679 31.13 4.54 -17.38
C GLY A 679 32.34 5.00 -16.59
N LYS A 680 32.89 6.17 -16.93
CA LYS A 680 33.99 6.81 -16.21
C LYS A 680 33.45 7.44 -14.92
N GLY A 681 33.72 6.82 -13.78
CA GLY A 681 33.51 7.40 -12.46
C GLY A 681 34.38 6.67 -11.45
N GLU A 682 35.22 7.40 -10.71
CA GLU A 682 36.04 6.85 -9.64
C GLU A 682 35.14 6.36 -8.50
N ILE A 683 35.14 5.06 -8.24
CA ILE A 683 34.48 4.46 -7.08
C ILE A 683 35.56 4.18 -6.03
N ALA A 684 35.54 4.93 -4.94
CA ALA A 684 36.40 4.67 -3.78
C ALA A 684 35.77 3.54 -2.94
N PHE A 685 36.45 2.40 -2.83
CA PHE A 685 36.06 1.33 -1.92
C PHE A 685 36.75 1.51 -0.57
N SER A 686 35.98 1.79 0.48
CA SER A 686 36.45 1.63 1.86
C SER A 686 35.49 0.74 2.64
N GLY A 687 36.01 -0.39 3.13
CA GLY A 687 35.42 -1.14 4.24
C GLY A 687 34.33 -2.15 3.89
N ILE A 688 34.66 -3.24 3.20
CA ILE A 688 33.89 -4.50 3.30
C ILE A 688 34.77 -5.54 4.00
N ARG A 689 34.35 -5.97 5.20
CA ARG A 689 34.83 -7.22 5.80
C ARG A 689 34.05 -8.36 5.15
N VAL A 690 34.74 -9.26 4.46
CA VAL A 690 34.15 -10.51 3.95
C VAL A 690 33.79 -11.39 5.17
N PRO A 691 32.54 -11.84 5.33
CA PRO A 691 32.20 -12.76 6.40
C PRO A 691 32.84 -14.13 6.15
N HIS A 692 33.30 -14.76 7.23
CA HIS A 692 33.80 -16.13 7.24
C HIS A 692 32.79 -17.07 6.56
N ILE A 693 33.23 -17.77 5.50
CA ILE A 693 32.51 -18.93 4.97
C ILE A 693 32.72 -20.07 5.98
N GLN A 694 31.74 -20.28 6.87
CA GLN A 694 31.63 -21.53 7.62
C GLN A 694 30.91 -22.56 6.75
N LEU A 695 31.64 -23.57 6.29
CA LEU A 695 31.02 -24.76 5.71
C LEU A 695 30.33 -25.53 6.84
N LYS A 696 28.99 -25.66 6.77
CA LYS A 696 28.21 -26.54 7.66
C LYS A 696 28.73 -27.98 7.52
N ALA A 697 29.14 -28.57 8.64
CA ALA A 697 29.51 -29.97 8.70
C ALA A 697 28.32 -30.86 8.31
N GLY A 698 28.47 -31.68 7.27
CA GLY A 698 27.43 -32.63 6.84
C GLY A 698 27.48 -33.06 5.37
N TYR A 699 28.30 -32.44 4.52
CA TYR A 699 28.44 -32.88 3.12
C TYR A 699 29.57 -33.91 2.94
N PRO A 700 29.32 -35.06 2.30
CA PRO A 700 30.36 -36.03 2.00
C PRO A 700 31.35 -35.48 0.95
N PRO A 701 32.65 -35.81 1.03
CA PRO A 701 33.73 -35.09 0.33
C PRO A 701 33.82 -35.33 -1.19
N GLU A 702 32.96 -36.17 -1.76
CA GLU A 702 33.17 -36.73 -3.10
C GLU A 702 32.58 -35.89 -4.24
N ARG A 703 32.04 -34.68 -3.96
CA ARG A 703 31.48 -33.77 -4.99
C ARG A 703 31.84 -32.29 -4.82
N ALA A 704 32.95 -31.98 -4.16
CA ALA A 704 33.47 -30.63 -4.09
C ALA A 704 34.60 -30.40 -5.12
N GLU A 705 34.30 -30.53 -6.42
CA GLU A 705 35.17 -29.95 -7.44
C GLU A 705 34.83 -28.47 -7.59
N ILE A 706 35.51 -27.64 -6.79
CA ILE A 706 35.60 -26.21 -7.05
C ILE A 706 36.41 -26.06 -8.34
N ASN A 707 35.73 -25.68 -9.41
CA ASN A 707 36.30 -25.54 -10.74
C ASN A 707 37.49 -24.56 -10.68
N SER A 708 38.72 -25.08 -10.85
CA SER A 708 39.98 -24.32 -10.74
C SER A 708 40.04 -23.08 -11.64
N THR A 709 39.18 -23.04 -12.66
CA THR A 709 38.96 -21.91 -13.56
C THR A 709 38.39 -20.69 -12.83
N VAL A 710 37.45 -20.87 -11.90
CA VAL A 710 36.85 -19.77 -11.13
C VAL A 710 37.86 -19.13 -10.19
N LEU A 711 38.71 -19.95 -9.55
CA LEU A 711 39.79 -19.46 -8.69
C LEU A 711 40.89 -18.75 -9.49
N LYS A 712 41.21 -19.21 -10.70
CA LYS A 712 42.17 -18.53 -11.59
C LYS A 712 41.63 -17.19 -12.12
N ILE A 713 40.34 -17.10 -12.44
CA ILE A 713 39.71 -15.86 -12.87
C ILE A 713 39.68 -14.86 -11.72
N ALA A 714 39.31 -15.30 -10.51
CA ALA A 714 39.33 -14.45 -9.32
C ALA A 714 40.74 -13.96 -8.99
N ALA A 715 41.75 -14.85 -9.00
CA ALA A 715 43.14 -14.50 -8.74
C ALA A 715 43.71 -13.50 -9.77
N ASN A 716 43.38 -13.66 -11.06
CA ASN A 716 43.78 -12.73 -12.11
C ASN A 716 43.09 -11.36 -11.95
N TRP A 717 41.83 -11.35 -11.49
CA TRP A 717 41.10 -10.11 -11.25
C TRP A 717 41.67 -9.33 -10.05
N PHE A 718 42.01 -10.02 -8.96
CA PHE A 718 42.66 -9.39 -7.79
C PHE A 718 44.07 -8.87 -8.12
N SER A 719 44.84 -9.62 -8.93
CA SER A 719 46.15 -9.17 -9.41
C SER A 719 46.04 -7.93 -10.31
N TRP A 720 45.07 -7.89 -11.22
CA TRP A 720 44.82 -6.74 -12.11
C TRP A 720 44.33 -5.50 -11.35
N ALA A 721 43.59 -5.68 -10.26
CA ALA A 721 43.15 -4.61 -9.37
C ALA A 721 44.21 -4.15 -8.34
N GLY A 722 45.44 -4.67 -8.40
CA GLY A 722 46.53 -4.32 -7.47
C GLY A 722 46.35 -4.86 -6.05
N ILE A 723 45.40 -5.78 -5.83
CA ILE A 723 45.11 -6.38 -4.53
C ILE A 723 46.02 -7.59 -4.35
N LYS A 724 46.99 -7.50 -3.42
CA LYS A 724 47.79 -8.66 -3.02
C LYS A 724 46.94 -9.63 -2.21
N THR A 725 46.57 -10.76 -2.81
CA THR A 725 45.95 -11.89 -2.10
C THR A 725 47.03 -12.71 -1.38
N ARG A 726 46.71 -13.23 -0.19
CA ARG A 726 47.53 -14.26 0.47
C ARG A 726 46.90 -15.62 0.26
#